data_AF-A0A7V8XZD2-F1
#
_entry.id   AF-A0A7V8XZD2-F1
#
_cell.length_a   1.000
_cell.length_b   1.000
_cell.length_c   1.000
_cell.angle_alpha   90.00
_cell.angle_beta   90.00
_cell.angle_gamma   90.00
#
_symmetry.space_group_name_H-M   'P 1'
#
loop_
_entity.id
_entity.type
_entity.pdbx_description
1 polymer ?
#
loop_
_entity_poly.entity_id
_entity_poly.type
_entity_poly.pdbx_seq_one_letter_code
_entity_poly.pdbx_strand_id
1 'polypeptide(L)'
;MTTTAWRLALSLLFSVLAAAASSTDAPFDVLIKGGTVYDGTGGPPRRADVATRGDRIVAIGDLGRASARTVVDAKGLAVAPGFINMLSHSEVSLIQDGLSQGDIRQGVTTEIFGEGSMGPLSPAMKAYRERRMSDIRYEMPWTTLAEYLLHLEQRGIAPNVGSFVSAATVREHVIGFENKPPTSQQLDEMKELVRREMETGAFGVTSALIYAPAQYASTEELIELARVASKYQGKFVAHMRSEGDRLLEAIDEMIRIAREGDLPVEIYHLKASGRSNWGKLDAAIARVEAARKAGLRVTADMYTYTAGATGFDACMPPWALEGGYDALFERLANADTRRRIRDEMTTPAGTWENLCHAAGTPENMLLVGFRNDGLRPLAGKTLAEVAKSRSQDWPETVMDLVREDRSRIGVVYFLMSEENVRRQIKLPWVSFGSDAPSMTPDGVFVRSSTHPRAYGNFARLLGRYVRDEKLISLQEAVRRLSGLPAETLGLDRRGFLREEMFADIVVFDPAAIADRATFEKPHQYSVGVRHVLVNGVPVLKDGEHTGATPGRAIWGPGRVSTTTIAPAADDGLESLAREVERLSEGSSGLVGLTALHVESGRRLALRGGERFPMASTFKVPVAVELLRRVDAGEVSLDEMVTLRPRNLHPGSGTVTGLLNKPGVSLSIRNLLELMLLISDNSATDLLLERAGGAAAVTERMKALGLDGISVSRPTLNLIADWIGVKGLPPDSDWSPELWRRLFEAVPEADRKAAAAAFDKDPRDTATPNSMVDLLAKIHKKSLHKPETAELLLDIMRRCQTGELRLKGLLPNGSVVAHKTGTIGGTTNDVGIMTLPQGAGHVAIAVFVKSSTKPVAEREKVIAQLSRAVHDFFLFRPVK
;
A
#
# COMPACT_ATOMS: atom_id res chain seq x y z
N MET A 1 -49.92 -46.60 42.23
CA MET A 1 -49.95 -45.86 40.94
C MET A 1 -48.72 -44.96 40.87
N THR A 2 -47.54 -45.50 40.58
CA THR A 2 -46.29 -44.71 40.39
C THR A 2 -45.16 -45.71 40.12
N THR A 3 -44.89 -46.03 38.85
CA THR A 3 -43.57 -46.58 38.42
C THR A 3 -43.41 -46.72 36.90
N THR A 4 -44.43 -46.45 36.09
CA THR A 4 -44.35 -46.61 34.62
C THR A 4 -44.07 -45.32 33.82
N ALA A 5 -44.09 -44.15 34.46
CA ALA A 5 -43.94 -42.86 33.76
C ALA A 5 -42.48 -42.39 33.57
N TRP A 6 -41.50 -43.01 34.23
CA TRP A 6 -40.09 -42.54 34.21
C TRP A 6 -39.19 -43.25 33.18
N ARG A 7 -39.65 -44.34 32.55
CA ARG A 7 -38.85 -45.08 31.54
C ARG A 7 -39.08 -44.63 30.09
N LEU A 8 -40.20 -43.97 29.81
CA LEU A 8 -40.48 -43.40 28.48
C LEU A 8 -39.85 -42.01 28.27
N ALA A 9 -39.59 -41.25 29.34
CA ALA A 9 -38.95 -39.93 29.24
C ALA A 9 -37.43 -40.00 28.98
N LEU A 10 -36.74 -41.05 29.44
CA LEU A 10 -35.30 -41.23 29.15
C LEU A 10 -35.02 -41.78 27.74
N SER A 11 -35.97 -42.48 27.13
CA SER A 11 -35.81 -43.07 25.79
C SER A 11 -36.00 -42.03 24.68
N LEU A 12 -36.88 -41.04 24.89
CA LEU A 12 -37.06 -39.89 24.01
C LEU A 12 -35.95 -38.83 24.15
N LEU A 13 -35.27 -38.72 25.31
CA LEU A 13 -34.10 -37.87 25.44
C LEU A 13 -32.86 -38.42 24.72
N PHE A 14 -32.69 -39.75 24.65
CA PHE A 14 -31.59 -40.37 23.91
C PHE A 14 -31.79 -40.39 22.38
N SER A 15 -33.03 -40.25 21.90
CA SER A 15 -33.34 -40.18 20.46
C SER A 15 -33.20 -38.77 19.89
N VAL A 16 -33.38 -37.74 20.74
CA VAL A 16 -33.19 -36.33 20.36
C VAL A 16 -31.72 -35.88 20.56
N LEU A 17 -30.94 -36.55 21.42
CA LEU A 17 -29.49 -36.31 21.56
C LEU A 17 -28.63 -37.14 20.59
N ALA A 18 -29.16 -38.17 19.94
CA ALA A 18 -28.47 -38.91 18.88
C ALA A 18 -28.70 -38.34 17.46
N ALA A 19 -29.63 -37.38 17.30
CA ALA A 19 -29.86 -36.66 16.04
C ALA A 19 -29.10 -35.32 15.95
N ALA A 20 -28.28 -34.98 16.95
CA ALA A 20 -27.41 -33.81 16.97
C ALA A 20 -25.92 -34.15 16.80
N ALA A 21 -25.60 -35.40 16.44
CA ALA A 21 -24.22 -35.87 16.18
C ALA A 21 -24.01 -36.30 14.71
N SER A 22 -24.73 -35.68 13.78
CA SER A 22 -24.32 -35.59 12.38
C SER A 22 -24.44 -34.14 11.92
N SER A 23 -23.63 -33.26 12.50
CA SER A 23 -23.21 -32.09 11.73
C SER A 23 -22.37 -32.64 10.58
N THR A 24 -23.00 -32.86 9.42
CA THR A 24 -22.26 -33.00 8.17
C THR A 24 -21.27 -31.85 8.11
N ASP A 25 -19.98 -32.20 8.05
CA ASP A 25 -18.86 -31.29 7.82
C ASP A 25 -19.29 -30.12 6.94
N ALA A 26 -19.01 -28.89 7.38
CA ALA A 26 -19.14 -27.75 6.49
C ALA A 26 -18.35 -28.08 5.20
N PRO A 27 -19.00 -28.07 4.01
CA PRO A 27 -18.37 -28.55 2.79
C PRO A 27 -17.09 -27.77 2.51
N PHE A 28 -16.08 -28.44 1.95
CA PHE A 28 -14.89 -27.75 1.45
C PHE A 28 -15.29 -26.71 0.39
N ASP A 29 -14.50 -25.66 0.21
CA ASP A 29 -14.81 -24.67 -0.82
C ASP A 29 -14.44 -25.22 -2.21
N VAL A 30 -13.24 -25.79 -2.33
CA VAL A 30 -12.80 -26.52 -3.53
C VAL A 30 -12.23 -27.88 -3.12
N LEU A 31 -12.59 -28.92 -3.87
CA LEU A 31 -12.02 -30.26 -3.76
C LEU A 31 -11.51 -30.71 -5.13
N ILE A 32 -10.19 -30.90 -5.24
CA ILE A 32 -9.49 -31.38 -6.43
C ILE A 32 -9.29 -32.89 -6.27
N LYS A 33 -9.95 -33.71 -7.11
CA LYS A 33 -10.01 -35.17 -6.94
C LYS A 33 -9.18 -35.93 -7.97
N GLY A 34 -8.53 -37.01 -7.54
CA GLY A 34 -7.96 -38.04 -8.41
C GLY A 34 -6.66 -37.67 -9.14
N GLY A 35 -6.07 -36.51 -8.82
CA GLY A 35 -4.83 -36.03 -9.43
C GLY A 35 -3.57 -36.68 -8.88
N THR A 36 -2.46 -36.42 -9.57
CA THR A 36 -1.11 -36.75 -9.10
C THR A 36 -0.50 -35.49 -8.47
N VAL A 37 -0.33 -35.52 -7.15
CA VAL A 37 0.19 -34.40 -6.36
C VAL A 37 1.72 -34.37 -6.42
N TYR A 38 2.25 -33.23 -6.88
CA TYR A 38 3.65 -32.82 -6.80
C TYR A 38 3.71 -31.71 -5.76
N ASP A 39 4.24 -31.98 -4.57
CA ASP A 39 4.07 -31.09 -3.41
C ASP A 39 5.02 -29.89 -3.35
N GLY A 40 5.86 -29.69 -4.36
CA GLY A 40 6.87 -28.62 -4.40
C GLY A 40 8.21 -28.97 -3.76
N THR A 41 8.38 -30.16 -3.16
CA THR A 41 9.63 -30.55 -2.48
C THR A 41 10.68 -31.18 -3.39
N GLY A 42 10.28 -31.60 -4.59
CA GLY A 42 11.09 -32.45 -5.47
C GLY A 42 11.06 -33.95 -5.10
N GLY A 43 10.32 -34.33 -4.06
CA GLY A 43 10.09 -35.71 -3.69
C GLY A 43 9.21 -36.48 -4.68
N PRO A 44 9.05 -37.81 -4.48
CA PRO A 44 8.20 -38.63 -5.34
C PRO A 44 6.74 -38.17 -5.33
N PRO A 45 6.07 -38.10 -6.50
CA PRO A 45 4.67 -37.72 -6.57
C PRO A 45 3.76 -38.83 -6.06
N ARG A 46 2.55 -38.47 -5.61
CA ARG A 46 1.55 -39.43 -5.12
C ARG A 46 0.15 -39.11 -5.62
N ARG A 47 -0.69 -40.13 -5.80
CA ARG A 47 -2.14 -39.90 -6.03
C ARG A 47 -2.79 -39.45 -4.73
N ALA A 48 -3.46 -38.31 -4.77
CA ALA A 48 -4.20 -37.77 -3.64
C ALA A 48 -5.21 -36.71 -4.13
N ASP A 49 -6.23 -36.49 -3.31
CA ASP A 49 -7.14 -35.36 -3.42
C ASP A 49 -6.57 -34.18 -2.59
N VAL A 50 -6.91 -32.95 -2.99
CA VAL A 50 -6.55 -31.72 -2.27
C VAL A 50 -7.82 -30.92 -2.00
N ALA A 51 -8.07 -30.60 -0.74
CA ALA A 51 -9.21 -29.79 -0.32
C ALA A 51 -8.77 -28.42 0.19
N THR A 52 -9.54 -27.40 -0.15
CA THR A 52 -9.34 -26.02 0.30
C THR A 52 -10.55 -25.51 1.07
N ARG A 53 -10.29 -24.58 1.99
CA ARG A 53 -11.31 -23.79 2.70
C ARG A 53 -10.78 -22.38 2.91
N GLY A 54 -11.56 -21.37 2.54
CA GLY A 54 -11.09 -19.99 2.46
C GLY A 54 -9.85 -19.91 1.57
N ASP A 55 -8.77 -19.33 2.12
CA ASP A 55 -7.50 -19.19 1.42
C ASP A 55 -6.49 -20.31 1.71
N ARG A 56 -6.88 -21.39 2.37
CA ARG A 56 -5.98 -22.45 2.84
C ARG A 56 -6.26 -23.81 2.22
N ILE A 57 -5.19 -24.59 2.12
CA ILE A 57 -5.24 -26.03 1.96
C ILE A 57 -5.54 -26.64 3.33
N VAL A 58 -6.59 -27.44 3.45
CA VAL A 58 -7.04 -28.00 4.73
C VAL A 58 -6.94 -29.52 4.83
N ALA A 59 -6.78 -30.21 3.70
CA ALA A 59 -6.52 -31.65 3.70
C ALA A 59 -5.85 -32.10 2.39
N ILE A 60 -4.96 -33.07 2.48
CA ILE A 60 -4.38 -33.78 1.33
C ILE A 60 -4.37 -35.29 1.60
N GLY A 61 -5.09 -36.07 0.81
CA GLY A 61 -5.19 -37.52 1.03
C GLY A 61 -6.31 -38.19 0.22
N ASP A 62 -6.86 -39.28 0.74
CA ASP A 62 -8.09 -39.87 0.19
C ASP A 62 -9.31 -39.12 0.76
N LEU A 63 -9.97 -38.34 -0.08
CA LEU A 63 -11.15 -37.54 0.27
C LEU A 63 -12.38 -38.01 -0.52
N GLY A 64 -12.42 -39.31 -0.87
CA GLY A 64 -13.45 -39.90 -1.74
C GLY A 64 -14.89 -39.64 -1.27
N ARG A 65 -15.13 -39.59 0.04
CA ARG A 65 -16.45 -39.35 0.68
C ARG A 65 -16.73 -37.87 0.99
N ALA A 66 -15.75 -36.98 0.84
CA ALA A 66 -15.91 -35.57 1.15
C ALA A 66 -16.73 -34.85 0.07
N SER A 67 -17.48 -33.83 0.49
CA SER A 67 -18.22 -32.92 -0.40
C SER A 67 -17.60 -31.52 -0.37
N ALA A 68 -17.79 -30.79 -1.47
CA ALA A 68 -17.30 -29.43 -1.63
C ALA A 68 -18.26 -28.60 -2.47
N ARG A 69 -18.19 -27.27 -2.34
CA ARG A 69 -18.94 -26.34 -3.18
C ARG A 69 -18.51 -26.44 -4.64
N THR A 70 -17.21 -26.58 -4.88
CA THR A 70 -16.64 -26.80 -6.21
C THR A 70 -15.83 -28.09 -6.21
N VAL A 71 -16.09 -28.97 -7.16
CA VAL A 71 -15.29 -30.20 -7.37
C VAL A 71 -14.56 -30.08 -8.71
N VAL A 72 -13.25 -30.29 -8.69
CA VAL A 72 -12.38 -30.35 -9.88
C VAL A 72 -11.96 -31.80 -10.08
N ASP A 73 -12.28 -32.38 -11.23
CA ASP A 73 -11.75 -33.69 -11.63
C ASP A 73 -10.33 -33.52 -12.19
N ALA A 74 -9.34 -33.97 -11.44
CA ALA A 74 -7.94 -33.92 -11.81
C ALA A 74 -7.39 -35.29 -12.23
N LYS A 75 -8.24 -36.27 -12.57
CA LYS A 75 -7.78 -37.59 -12.99
C LYS A 75 -6.85 -37.50 -14.21
N GLY A 76 -5.62 -37.98 -14.03
CA GLY A 76 -4.59 -37.95 -15.08
C GLY A 76 -3.85 -36.61 -15.19
N LEU A 77 -4.22 -35.62 -14.38
CA LEU A 77 -3.58 -34.31 -14.31
C LEU A 77 -2.57 -34.24 -13.15
N ALA A 78 -1.60 -33.36 -13.31
CA ALA A 78 -0.69 -32.95 -12.25
C ALA A 78 -1.35 -31.87 -11.38
N VAL A 79 -1.22 -31.99 -10.06
CA VAL A 79 -1.64 -30.99 -9.08
C VAL A 79 -0.39 -30.53 -8.34
N ALA A 80 -0.06 -29.24 -8.46
CA ALA A 80 1.17 -28.66 -7.91
C ALA A 80 0.88 -27.34 -7.21
N PRO A 81 1.80 -26.82 -6.36
CA PRO A 81 1.73 -25.43 -5.91
C PRO A 81 1.74 -24.52 -7.14
N GLY A 82 1.03 -23.42 -7.05
CA GLY A 82 1.10 -22.38 -8.07
C GLY A 82 2.53 -21.91 -8.29
N PHE A 83 2.89 -21.64 -9.54
CA PHE A 83 4.26 -21.29 -9.91
C PHE A 83 4.59 -19.85 -9.49
N ILE A 84 5.84 -19.63 -9.11
CA ILE A 84 6.38 -18.34 -8.71
C ILE A 84 7.27 -17.84 -9.84
N ASN A 85 6.88 -16.73 -10.46
CA ASN A 85 7.66 -16.05 -11.48
C ASN A 85 8.73 -15.20 -10.79
N MET A 86 9.95 -15.73 -10.68
CA MET A 86 11.06 -15.10 -9.92
C MET A 86 11.52 -13.76 -10.47
N LEU A 87 11.26 -13.52 -11.75
CA LEU A 87 11.55 -12.26 -12.42
C LEU A 87 10.43 -11.91 -13.39
N SER A 88 9.58 -10.97 -12.94
CA SER A 88 8.43 -10.44 -13.67
C SER A 88 8.63 -8.96 -13.97
N HIS A 89 8.17 -8.53 -15.15
CA HIS A 89 8.09 -7.12 -15.55
C HIS A 89 6.62 -6.66 -15.69
N SER A 90 5.75 -7.23 -14.85
CA SER A 90 4.30 -6.99 -14.90
C SER A 90 3.87 -5.74 -14.14
N GLU A 91 4.80 -4.85 -13.75
CA GLU A 91 4.49 -3.71 -12.90
C GLU A 91 3.43 -2.80 -13.52
N VAL A 92 3.52 -2.57 -14.82
CA VAL A 92 2.58 -1.70 -15.55
C VAL A 92 1.41 -2.50 -16.13
N SER A 93 1.63 -3.74 -16.58
CA SER A 93 0.55 -4.53 -17.18
C SER A 93 -0.55 -4.88 -16.16
N LEU A 94 -0.19 -5.10 -14.89
CA LEU A 94 -1.17 -5.33 -13.83
C LEU A 94 -1.96 -4.07 -13.44
N ILE A 95 -1.43 -2.86 -13.67
CA ILE A 95 -2.23 -1.64 -13.54
C ILE A 95 -3.26 -1.58 -14.68
N GLN A 96 -2.90 -2.03 -15.88
CA GLN A 96 -3.79 -1.93 -17.04
C GLN A 96 -5.04 -2.81 -16.89
N ASP A 97 -4.90 -4.12 -16.60
CA ASP A 97 -6.05 -5.03 -16.52
C ASP A 97 -6.12 -5.89 -15.24
N GLY A 98 -5.00 -6.07 -14.53
CA GLY A 98 -4.89 -6.91 -13.33
C GLY A 98 -5.04 -8.42 -13.56
N LEU A 99 -5.29 -8.88 -14.79
CA LEU A 99 -5.67 -10.28 -15.04
C LEU A 99 -4.49 -11.23 -15.19
N SER A 100 -3.31 -10.73 -15.57
CA SER A 100 -2.09 -11.54 -15.74
C SER A 100 -2.30 -12.80 -16.62
N GLN A 101 -3.14 -12.74 -17.65
CA GLN A 101 -3.53 -13.97 -18.37
C GLN A 101 -2.36 -14.69 -19.05
N GLY A 102 -1.31 -13.96 -19.46
CA GLY A 102 -0.10 -14.54 -20.05
C GLY A 102 0.54 -15.57 -19.11
N ASP A 103 0.66 -15.24 -17.83
CA ASP A 103 1.31 -16.07 -16.81
C ASP A 103 0.32 -16.99 -16.05
N ILE A 104 -0.92 -16.55 -15.76
CA ILE A 104 -1.94 -17.42 -15.13
C ILE A 104 -2.21 -18.66 -16.00
N ARG A 105 -2.28 -18.51 -17.34
CA ARG A 105 -2.47 -19.64 -18.28
C ARG A 105 -1.24 -20.55 -18.40
N GLN A 106 -0.13 -20.16 -17.78
CA GLN A 106 1.07 -20.98 -17.62
C GLN A 106 1.21 -21.60 -16.22
N GLY A 107 0.27 -21.30 -15.31
CA GLY A 107 0.25 -21.85 -13.94
C GLY A 107 0.88 -20.97 -12.88
N VAL A 108 1.28 -19.74 -13.23
CA VAL A 108 1.83 -18.77 -12.28
C VAL A 108 0.71 -18.27 -11.38
N THR A 109 1.03 -18.15 -10.09
CA THR A 109 0.13 -17.57 -9.07
C THR A 109 0.77 -16.41 -8.33
N THR A 110 2.08 -16.19 -8.50
CA THR A 110 2.84 -15.17 -7.79
C THR A 110 3.88 -14.55 -8.72
N GLU A 111 3.86 -13.22 -8.82
CA GLU A 111 4.80 -12.41 -9.58
C GLU A 111 5.81 -11.73 -8.65
N ILE A 112 7.11 -11.84 -8.95
CA ILE A 112 8.19 -11.16 -8.22
C ILE A 112 8.83 -10.12 -9.13
N PHE A 113 8.72 -8.85 -8.75
CA PHE A 113 9.34 -7.73 -9.46
C PHE A 113 10.76 -7.49 -8.97
N GLY A 114 11.64 -7.01 -9.85
CA GLY A 114 13.08 -7.10 -9.62
C GLY A 114 13.91 -5.96 -10.19
N GLU A 115 14.14 -5.86 -11.50
CA GLU A 115 15.22 -4.98 -11.99
C GLU A 115 15.06 -3.46 -11.68
N GLY A 116 13.82 -3.00 -11.57
CA GLY A 116 13.46 -1.67 -11.08
C GLY A 116 12.49 -1.76 -9.90
N SER A 117 12.12 -0.61 -9.33
CA SER A 117 11.04 -0.57 -8.34
C SER A 117 10.09 0.61 -8.60
N MET A 118 8.82 0.40 -8.22
CA MET A 118 7.76 1.40 -8.34
C MET A 118 7.69 2.34 -7.12
N GLY A 119 8.65 2.21 -6.21
CA GLY A 119 8.94 3.10 -5.09
C GLY A 119 10.32 2.80 -4.50
N PRO A 120 10.91 3.72 -3.71
CA PRO A 120 10.37 5.02 -3.33
C PRO A 120 10.52 6.08 -4.43
N LEU A 121 9.46 6.85 -4.72
CA LEU A 121 9.44 7.88 -5.77
C LEU A 121 9.39 9.29 -5.19
N SER A 122 10.32 10.16 -5.60
CA SER A 122 10.21 11.60 -5.35
C SER A 122 9.19 12.26 -6.29
N PRO A 123 8.69 13.46 -5.99
CA PRO A 123 7.81 14.21 -6.92
C PRO A 123 8.43 14.41 -8.31
N ALA A 124 9.75 14.64 -8.38
CA ALA A 124 10.46 14.80 -9.64
C ALA A 124 10.48 13.49 -10.45
N MET A 125 10.69 12.35 -9.79
CA MET A 125 10.62 11.03 -10.43
C MET A 125 9.22 10.73 -10.97
N LYS A 126 8.16 11.05 -10.19
CA LYS A 126 6.77 10.88 -10.66
C LYS A 126 6.51 11.71 -11.92
N ALA A 127 6.88 12.99 -11.91
CA ALA A 127 6.73 13.87 -13.08
C ALA A 127 7.55 13.38 -14.29
N TYR A 128 8.75 12.86 -14.07
CA TYR A 128 9.57 12.27 -15.13
C TYR A 128 8.90 11.03 -15.73
N ARG A 129 8.47 10.07 -14.89
CA ARG A 129 7.79 8.85 -15.33
C ARG A 129 6.50 9.15 -16.09
N GLU A 130 5.70 10.11 -15.64
CA GLU A 130 4.46 10.53 -16.32
C GLU A 130 4.72 11.02 -17.75
N ARG A 131 5.73 11.89 -17.96
CA ARG A 131 6.11 12.36 -19.32
C ARG A 131 6.61 11.23 -20.23
N ARG A 132 7.13 10.14 -19.63
CA ARG A 132 7.73 9.00 -20.32
C ARG A 132 6.75 7.87 -20.62
N MET A 133 5.56 7.83 -20.00
CA MET A 133 4.52 6.85 -20.31
C MET A 133 4.21 6.82 -21.81
N SER A 134 3.83 5.64 -22.32
CA SER A 134 3.54 5.38 -23.75
C SER A 134 2.05 5.09 -23.97
N ASP A 135 1.69 3.86 -24.35
CA ASP A 135 0.31 3.48 -24.64
C ASP A 135 -0.51 3.28 -23.37
N ILE A 136 0.10 2.76 -22.31
CA ILE A 136 -0.54 2.56 -21.00
C ILE A 136 -0.36 3.84 -20.18
N ARG A 137 -1.48 4.45 -19.76
CA ARG A 137 -1.55 5.67 -18.97
C ARG A 137 -2.22 5.37 -17.63
N TYR A 138 -1.62 5.86 -16.54
CA TYR A 138 -2.13 5.63 -15.19
C TYR A 138 -1.66 6.73 -14.23
N GLU A 139 -2.38 6.90 -13.14
CA GLU A 139 -1.99 7.76 -12.04
C GLU A 139 -1.02 7.04 -11.09
N MET A 140 -0.16 7.79 -10.41
CA MET A 140 0.82 7.26 -9.45
C MET A 140 0.57 7.84 -8.03
N PRO A 141 -0.54 7.45 -7.36
CA PRO A 141 -0.87 7.96 -6.02
C PRO A 141 0.09 7.49 -4.92
N TRP A 142 0.87 6.43 -5.16
CA TRP A 142 1.84 5.90 -4.21
C TRP A 142 3.17 6.65 -4.26
N THR A 143 3.91 6.57 -3.16
CA THR A 143 5.26 7.10 -2.99
C THR A 143 6.24 5.99 -2.61
N THR A 144 5.84 5.04 -1.75
CA THR A 144 6.68 3.90 -1.34
C THR A 144 6.42 2.65 -2.20
N LEU A 145 7.30 1.65 -2.12
CA LEU A 145 7.09 0.38 -2.82
C LEU A 145 5.87 -0.36 -2.24
N ALA A 146 5.72 -0.35 -0.92
CA ALA A 146 4.60 -1.00 -0.24
C ALA A 146 3.25 -0.39 -0.65
N GLU A 147 3.16 0.93 -0.77
CA GLU A 147 1.96 1.61 -1.27
C GLU A 147 1.63 1.21 -2.70
N TYR A 148 2.63 1.00 -3.56
CA TYR A 148 2.42 0.50 -4.92
C TYR A 148 1.87 -0.93 -4.93
N LEU A 149 2.45 -1.85 -4.14
CA LEU A 149 1.96 -3.24 -4.08
C LEU A 149 0.53 -3.30 -3.53
N LEU A 150 0.23 -2.48 -2.51
CA LEU A 150 -1.14 -2.33 -1.99
C LEU A 150 -2.08 -1.68 -2.99
N HIS A 151 -1.59 -0.75 -3.82
CA HIS A 151 -2.39 -0.16 -4.88
C HIS A 151 -2.83 -1.21 -5.90
N LEU A 152 -1.92 -2.11 -6.31
CA LEU A 152 -2.28 -3.24 -7.18
C LEU A 152 -3.31 -4.17 -6.52
N GLU A 153 -3.08 -4.55 -5.26
CA GLU A 153 -4.01 -5.41 -4.51
C GLU A 153 -5.41 -4.77 -4.41
N GLN A 154 -5.50 -3.48 -4.07
CA GLN A 154 -6.76 -2.75 -3.94
C GLN A 154 -7.50 -2.59 -5.27
N ARG A 155 -6.76 -2.40 -6.37
CA ARG A 155 -7.32 -2.33 -7.72
C ARG A 155 -7.90 -3.68 -8.17
N GLY A 156 -7.37 -4.77 -7.63
CA GLY A 156 -7.70 -6.14 -8.01
C GLY A 156 -6.69 -6.68 -9.01
N ILE A 157 -5.94 -7.69 -8.57
CA ILE A 157 -5.00 -8.46 -9.38
C ILE A 157 -5.28 -9.97 -9.24
N ALA A 158 -5.11 -10.74 -10.31
CA ALA A 158 -5.25 -12.19 -10.29
C ALA A 158 -4.10 -12.89 -9.53
N PRO A 159 -2.81 -12.61 -9.80
CA PRO A 159 -1.70 -13.22 -9.07
C PRO A 159 -1.37 -12.46 -7.78
N ASN A 160 -0.70 -13.12 -6.83
CA ASN A 160 0.02 -12.44 -5.76
C ASN A 160 1.21 -11.64 -6.33
N VAL A 161 1.62 -10.57 -5.66
CA VAL A 161 2.73 -9.71 -6.11
C VAL A 161 3.68 -9.36 -4.98
N GLY A 162 4.98 -9.38 -5.23
CA GLY A 162 6.00 -8.88 -4.30
C GLY A 162 7.19 -8.30 -5.05
N SER A 163 8.05 -7.56 -4.35
CA SER A 163 9.12 -6.81 -5.00
C SER A 163 10.32 -6.58 -4.10
N PHE A 164 11.43 -6.27 -4.73
CA PHE A 164 12.63 -5.71 -4.12
C PHE A 164 12.64 -4.17 -4.23
N VAL A 165 13.39 -3.49 -3.37
CA VAL A 165 13.70 -2.06 -3.55
C VAL A 165 14.93 -1.92 -4.45
N SER A 166 14.81 -1.17 -5.54
CA SER A 166 15.89 -1.01 -6.51
C SER A 166 16.92 0.02 -6.05
N ALA A 167 18.19 -0.38 -6.00
CA ALA A 167 19.33 0.50 -5.74
C ALA A 167 19.40 1.64 -6.77
N ALA A 168 19.03 1.37 -8.03
CA ALA A 168 18.94 2.39 -9.07
C ALA A 168 17.82 3.41 -8.80
N THR A 169 16.66 2.94 -8.32
CA THR A 169 15.54 3.82 -7.94
C THR A 169 15.90 4.68 -6.73
N VAL A 170 16.58 4.11 -5.73
CA VAL A 170 17.11 4.84 -4.56
C VAL A 170 18.17 5.86 -4.98
N ARG A 171 19.06 5.50 -5.91
CA ARG A 171 20.06 6.42 -6.47
C ARG A 171 19.41 7.57 -7.23
N GLU A 172 18.42 7.29 -8.09
CA GLU A 172 17.65 8.31 -8.80
C GLU A 172 16.94 9.26 -7.82
N HIS A 173 16.44 8.73 -6.70
CA HIS A 173 15.77 9.51 -5.66
C HIS A 173 16.69 10.57 -5.02
N VAL A 174 17.95 10.20 -4.74
CA VAL A 174 18.88 11.03 -3.94
C VAL A 174 19.86 11.82 -4.81
N ILE A 175 20.34 11.22 -5.90
CA ILE A 175 21.41 11.76 -6.76
C ILE A 175 20.85 12.21 -8.11
N GLY A 176 19.79 11.59 -8.59
CA GLY A 176 19.30 11.74 -9.97
C GLY A 176 20.05 10.85 -10.96
N PHE A 177 20.11 11.28 -12.22
CA PHE A 177 20.69 10.50 -13.33
C PHE A 177 22.19 10.78 -13.56
N GLU A 178 22.86 11.48 -12.65
CA GLU A 178 24.26 11.88 -12.80
C GLU A 178 25.22 10.71 -12.54
N ASN A 179 26.31 10.64 -13.31
CA ASN A 179 27.37 9.66 -13.11
C ASN A 179 28.40 10.19 -12.10
N LYS A 180 28.00 10.28 -10.84
CA LYS A 180 28.87 10.72 -9.73
C LYS A 180 28.73 9.82 -8.51
N PRO A 181 29.81 9.56 -7.76
CA PRO A 181 29.68 8.82 -6.50
C PRO A 181 28.79 9.60 -5.50
N PRO A 182 28.00 8.92 -4.66
CA PRO A 182 27.29 9.57 -3.57
C PRO A 182 28.28 10.22 -2.59
N THR A 183 27.94 11.40 -2.07
CA THR A 183 28.58 11.89 -0.85
C THR A 183 28.21 11.01 0.35
N SER A 184 28.92 11.13 1.47
CA SER A 184 28.59 10.37 2.69
C SER A 184 27.14 10.62 3.14
N GLN A 185 26.67 11.87 3.08
CA GLN A 185 25.29 12.22 3.43
C GLN A 185 24.27 11.59 2.48
N GLN A 186 24.56 11.60 1.17
CA GLN A 186 23.68 10.96 0.17
C GLN A 186 23.63 9.45 0.36
N LEU A 187 24.77 8.81 0.65
CA LEU A 187 24.81 7.37 0.93
C LEU A 187 24.01 7.01 2.18
N ASP A 188 24.08 7.82 3.23
CA ASP A 188 23.27 7.63 4.44
C ASP A 188 21.77 7.79 4.16
N GLU A 189 21.38 8.75 3.32
CA GLU A 189 19.99 8.91 2.87
C GLU A 189 19.52 7.70 2.04
N MET A 190 20.36 7.19 1.14
CA MET A 190 20.07 5.99 0.36
C MET A 190 19.89 4.75 1.26
N LYS A 191 20.75 4.60 2.28
CA LYS A 191 20.65 3.54 3.28
C LYS A 191 19.36 3.65 4.10
N GLU A 192 18.95 4.86 4.46
CA GLU A 192 17.69 5.11 5.17
C GLU A 192 16.46 4.78 4.33
N LEU A 193 16.48 5.10 3.03
CA LEU A 193 15.41 4.68 2.10
C LEU A 193 15.32 3.16 2.01
N VAL A 194 16.46 2.47 1.83
CA VAL A 194 16.48 0.99 1.83
C VAL A 194 15.94 0.44 3.16
N ARG A 195 16.35 0.99 4.31
CA ARG A 195 15.86 0.57 5.63
C ARG A 195 14.33 0.63 5.71
N ARG A 196 13.73 1.75 5.29
CA ARG A 196 12.26 1.93 5.31
C ARG A 196 11.53 0.96 4.39
N GLU A 197 12.06 0.73 3.19
CA GLU A 197 11.45 -0.21 2.24
C GLU A 197 11.59 -1.66 2.74
N MET A 198 12.70 -2.03 3.39
CA MET A 198 12.83 -3.32 4.07
C MET A 198 11.80 -3.48 5.19
N GLU A 199 11.61 -2.47 6.03
CA GLU A 199 10.66 -2.50 7.15
C GLU A 199 9.20 -2.58 6.71
N THR A 200 8.88 -2.00 5.55
CA THR A 200 7.52 -2.04 4.98
C THR A 200 7.27 -3.29 4.14
N GLY A 201 8.32 -4.04 3.80
CA GLY A 201 8.24 -5.42 3.35
C GLY A 201 8.82 -5.71 1.98
N ALA A 202 9.80 -4.94 1.50
CA ALA A 202 10.64 -5.35 0.37
C ALA A 202 11.37 -6.68 0.68
N PHE A 203 11.56 -7.52 -0.34
CA PHE A 203 12.31 -8.78 -0.20
C PHE A 203 13.81 -8.59 0.02
N GLY A 204 14.32 -7.40 -0.27
CA GLY A 204 15.74 -7.11 -0.32
C GLY A 204 16.03 -5.92 -1.23
N VAL A 205 17.30 -5.79 -1.61
CA VAL A 205 17.78 -4.81 -2.57
C VAL A 205 17.99 -5.48 -3.93
N THR A 206 17.69 -4.75 -4.99
CA THR A 206 17.91 -5.22 -6.36
C THR A 206 18.57 -4.17 -7.24
N SER A 207 19.18 -4.56 -8.35
CA SER A 207 19.76 -3.63 -9.32
C SER A 207 19.92 -4.24 -10.70
N ALA A 208 19.78 -3.42 -11.75
CA ALA A 208 20.13 -3.78 -13.11
C ALA A 208 21.44 -3.11 -13.54
N LEU A 209 22.56 -3.64 -13.04
CA LEU A 209 23.89 -3.01 -13.07
C LEU A 209 24.46 -2.81 -14.48
N ILE A 210 23.88 -3.45 -15.48
CA ILE A 210 24.24 -3.32 -16.88
C ILE A 210 23.73 -2.02 -17.52
N TYR A 211 22.73 -1.35 -16.91
CA TYR A 211 22.08 -0.16 -17.47
C TYR A 211 22.34 1.10 -16.65
N ALA A 212 22.39 2.25 -17.30
CA ALA A 212 22.36 3.54 -16.61
C ALA A 212 20.96 3.81 -16.01
N PRO A 213 20.86 4.43 -14.81
CA PRO A 213 21.96 4.92 -13.97
C PRO A 213 22.56 3.88 -13.01
N ALA A 214 22.04 2.65 -12.98
CA ALA A 214 22.47 1.61 -12.04
C ALA A 214 23.95 1.24 -12.21
N GLN A 215 24.46 1.25 -13.45
CA GLN A 215 25.86 0.97 -13.78
C GLN A 215 26.84 1.93 -13.10
N TYR A 216 26.41 3.14 -12.72
CA TYR A 216 27.25 4.12 -12.04
C TYR A 216 27.54 3.76 -10.58
N ALA A 217 26.77 2.84 -9.99
CA ALA A 217 26.98 2.38 -8.62
C ALA A 217 28.26 1.54 -8.51
N SER A 218 29.10 1.88 -7.54
CA SER A 218 30.29 1.10 -7.19
C SER A 218 29.90 -0.16 -6.41
N THR A 219 30.76 -1.18 -6.40
CA THR A 219 30.53 -2.37 -5.57
C THR A 219 30.47 -2.02 -4.08
N GLU A 220 31.25 -1.04 -3.61
CA GLU A 220 31.21 -0.57 -2.20
C GLU A 220 29.85 0.02 -1.84
N GLU A 221 29.28 0.83 -2.73
CA GLU A 221 27.95 1.40 -2.55
C GLU A 221 26.89 0.28 -2.44
N LEU A 222 26.95 -0.71 -3.31
CA LEU A 222 26.03 -1.85 -3.28
C LEU A 222 26.19 -2.69 -2.01
N ILE A 223 27.41 -2.90 -1.54
CA ILE A 223 27.69 -3.59 -0.27
C ILE A 223 27.07 -2.83 0.90
N GLU A 224 27.18 -1.50 0.94
CA GLU A 224 26.58 -0.69 2.00
C GLU A 224 25.05 -0.79 2.03
N LEU A 225 24.39 -0.78 0.88
CA LEU A 225 22.94 -1.01 0.80
C LEU A 225 22.56 -2.45 1.16
N ALA A 226 23.35 -3.42 0.72
CA ALA A 226 23.15 -4.83 1.04
C ALA A 226 23.29 -5.11 2.55
N ARG A 227 24.24 -4.46 3.24
CA ARG A 227 24.40 -4.51 4.71
C ARG A 227 23.19 -3.93 5.46
N VAL A 228 22.42 -3.04 4.84
CA VAL A 228 21.14 -2.61 5.42
C VAL A 228 20.14 -3.75 5.27
N ALA A 229 19.96 -4.29 4.06
CA ALA A 229 19.00 -5.36 3.80
C ALA A 229 19.27 -6.64 4.61
N SER A 230 20.53 -6.98 4.88
CA SER A 230 20.90 -8.18 5.64
C SER A 230 20.34 -8.17 7.07
N LYS A 231 20.25 -7.01 7.72
CA LYS A 231 19.64 -6.83 9.05
C LYS A 231 18.16 -7.23 9.10
N TYR A 232 17.53 -7.29 7.95
CA TYR A 232 16.12 -7.59 7.75
C TYR A 232 15.91 -8.94 7.04
N GLN A 233 16.91 -9.83 7.07
CA GLN A 233 16.89 -11.11 6.33
C GLN A 233 16.59 -10.93 4.82
N GLY A 234 16.92 -9.76 4.30
CA GLY A 234 16.80 -9.42 2.89
C GLY A 234 17.80 -10.16 2.03
N LYS A 235 17.62 -10.04 0.72
CA LYS A 235 18.50 -10.62 -0.29
C LYS A 235 19.06 -9.49 -1.16
N PHE A 236 20.15 -9.77 -1.85
CA PHE A 236 20.61 -8.91 -2.92
C PHE A 236 20.44 -9.62 -4.26
N VAL A 237 19.74 -8.99 -5.19
CA VAL A 237 19.40 -9.63 -6.46
C VAL A 237 19.79 -8.73 -7.61
N ALA A 238 20.49 -9.23 -8.62
CA ALA A 238 20.88 -8.36 -9.72
C ALA A 238 20.85 -9.03 -11.08
N HIS A 239 20.42 -8.22 -12.06
CA HIS A 239 20.97 -8.31 -13.41
C HIS A 239 22.39 -7.76 -13.33
N MET A 240 23.34 -8.67 -13.50
CA MET A 240 24.75 -8.42 -13.26
C MET A 240 25.31 -7.33 -14.18
N ARG A 241 26.42 -6.73 -13.78
CA ARG A 241 27.08 -5.64 -14.52
C ARG A 241 27.53 -6.04 -15.93
N SER A 242 27.75 -7.34 -16.16
CA SER A 242 28.11 -7.92 -17.44
C SER A 242 27.62 -9.35 -17.48
N GLU A 243 27.09 -9.74 -18.64
CA GLU A 243 26.69 -11.11 -18.95
C GLU A 243 27.50 -11.69 -20.12
N GLY A 244 28.36 -10.88 -20.73
CA GLY A 244 29.21 -11.26 -21.85
C GLY A 244 30.67 -11.23 -21.47
N ASP A 245 31.39 -10.20 -21.92
CA ASP A 245 32.85 -10.20 -21.90
C ASP A 245 33.43 -10.24 -20.48
N ARG A 246 32.74 -9.68 -19.49
CA ARG A 246 33.14 -9.72 -18.08
C ARG A 246 32.20 -10.53 -17.19
N LEU A 247 31.56 -11.57 -17.74
CA LEU A 247 30.64 -12.45 -17.01
C LEU A 247 31.26 -12.97 -15.71
N LEU A 248 32.52 -13.40 -15.75
CA LEU A 248 33.17 -14.04 -14.62
C LEU A 248 33.46 -13.03 -13.49
N GLU A 249 33.91 -11.84 -13.86
CA GLU A 249 34.15 -10.72 -12.95
C GLU A 249 32.84 -10.21 -12.34
N ALA A 250 31.75 -10.22 -13.10
CA ALA A 250 30.44 -9.85 -12.60
C ALA A 250 29.89 -10.88 -11.59
N ILE A 251 30.13 -12.18 -11.82
CA ILE A 251 29.84 -13.22 -10.82
C ILE A 251 30.72 -13.04 -9.57
N ASP A 252 31.99 -12.72 -9.74
CA ASP A 252 32.90 -12.44 -8.63
C ASP A 252 32.42 -11.21 -7.81
N GLU A 253 31.86 -10.18 -8.47
CA GLU A 253 31.19 -9.04 -7.82
C GLU A 253 29.97 -9.49 -6.99
N MET A 254 29.09 -10.34 -7.54
CA MET A 254 27.94 -10.89 -6.82
C MET A 254 28.36 -11.72 -5.59
N ILE A 255 29.40 -12.56 -5.74
CA ILE A 255 29.98 -13.35 -4.63
C ILE A 255 30.58 -12.44 -3.55
N ARG A 256 31.23 -11.34 -3.96
CA ARG A 256 31.78 -10.34 -3.04
C ARG A 256 30.67 -9.66 -2.25
N ILE A 257 29.59 -9.23 -2.90
CA ILE A 257 28.41 -8.64 -2.24
C ILE A 257 27.78 -9.64 -1.25
N ALA A 258 27.62 -10.92 -1.63
CA ALA A 258 27.12 -11.94 -0.73
C ALA A 258 27.97 -12.08 0.54
N ARG A 259 29.30 -12.06 0.39
CA ARG A 259 30.26 -12.22 1.49
C ARG A 259 30.34 -10.99 2.40
N GLU A 260 30.47 -9.80 1.82
CA GLU A 260 30.72 -8.56 2.58
C GLU A 260 29.43 -7.88 3.05
N GLY A 261 28.31 -8.16 2.39
CA GLY A 261 26.96 -7.75 2.80
C GLY A 261 26.28 -8.70 3.78
N ASP A 262 26.79 -9.93 3.92
CA ASP A 262 26.26 -11.00 4.78
C ASP A 262 24.78 -11.35 4.51
N LEU A 263 24.46 -11.62 3.24
CA LEU A 263 23.10 -11.94 2.81
C LEU A 263 23.07 -12.86 1.58
N PRO A 264 21.95 -13.58 1.34
CA PRO A 264 21.79 -14.36 0.12
C PRO A 264 21.81 -13.47 -1.11
N VAL A 265 22.34 -14.03 -2.20
CA VAL A 265 22.38 -13.40 -3.51
C VAL A 265 21.68 -14.26 -4.55
N GLU A 266 20.82 -13.64 -5.36
CA GLU A 266 20.22 -14.23 -6.56
C GLU A 266 20.81 -13.53 -7.80
N ILE A 267 21.29 -14.31 -8.76
CA ILE A 267 21.68 -13.82 -10.09
C ILE A 267 20.45 -13.90 -10.99
N TYR A 268 19.95 -12.77 -11.45
CA TYR A 268 18.85 -12.77 -12.42
C TYR A 268 19.32 -13.30 -13.77
N HIS A 269 18.42 -14.08 -14.39
CA HIS A 269 18.48 -14.61 -15.73
C HIS A 269 19.89 -15.02 -16.21
N LEU A 270 20.58 -15.83 -15.41
CA LEU A 270 21.96 -16.26 -15.66
C LEU A 270 22.14 -16.70 -17.12
N LYS A 271 23.16 -16.13 -17.77
CA LYS A 271 23.50 -16.44 -19.15
C LYS A 271 24.95 -16.07 -19.47
N ALA A 272 25.42 -16.61 -20.59
CA ALA A 272 26.64 -16.17 -21.24
C ALA A 272 26.26 -15.56 -22.60
N SER A 273 26.30 -14.23 -22.68
CA SER A 273 25.81 -13.43 -23.80
C SER A 273 26.89 -13.21 -24.85
N GLY A 274 26.55 -13.49 -26.11
CA GLY A 274 27.44 -13.38 -27.26
C GLY A 274 28.29 -14.62 -27.49
N ARG A 275 28.47 -14.99 -28.76
CA ARG A 275 29.09 -16.25 -29.17
C ARG A 275 30.50 -16.46 -28.62
N SER A 276 31.28 -15.39 -28.48
CA SER A 276 32.61 -15.41 -27.86
C SER A 276 32.60 -15.80 -26.38
N ASN A 277 31.46 -15.63 -25.69
CA ASN A 277 31.33 -15.83 -24.26
C ASN A 277 30.66 -17.16 -23.90
N TRP A 278 30.05 -17.87 -24.84
CA TRP A 278 29.32 -19.12 -24.56
C TRP A 278 30.15 -20.16 -23.80
N GLY A 279 31.46 -20.26 -24.08
CA GLY A 279 32.38 -21.16 -23.40
C GLY A 279 32.69 -20.81 -21.94
N LYS A 280 32.30 -19.62 -21.46
CA LYS A 280 32.52 -19.20 -20.06
C LYS A 280 31.57 -19.85 -19.06
N LEU A 281 30.51 -20.53 -19.52
CA LEU A 281 29.49 -21.11 -18.64
C LEU A 281 30.08 -22.08 -17.61
N ASP A 282 31.06 -22.89 -17.98
CA ASP A 282 31.72 -23.85 -17.07
C ASP A 282 32.39 -23.13 -15.90
N ALA A 283 33.13 -22.07 -16.22
CA ALA A 283 33.84 -21.27 -15.23
C ALA A 283 32.88 -20.43 -14.36
N ALA A 284 31.73 -20.03 -14.91
CA ALA A 284 30.65 -19.37 -14.18
C ALA A 284 30.01 -20.33 -13.16
N ILE A 285 29.62 -21.53 -13.59
CA ILE A 285 29.05 -22.58 -12.73
C ILE A 285 30.05 -22.93 -11.62
N ALA A 286 31.32 -23.18 -11.96
CA ALA A 286 32.34 -23.53 -11.00
C ALA A 286 32.54 -22.45 -9.91
N ARG A 287 32.47 -21.15 -10.27
CA ARG A 287 32.53 -20.05 -9.30
C ARG A 287 31.36 -20.08 -8.32
N VAL A 288 30.14 -20.20 -8.83
CA VAL A 288 28.92 -20.24 -8.00
C VAL A 288 28.93 -21.46 -7.10
N GLU A 289 29.27 -22.64 -7.62
CA GLU A 289 29.35 -23.88 -6.83
C GLU A 289 30.46 -23.83 -5.76
N ALA A 290 31.61 -23.23 -6.07
CA ALA A 290 32.67 -23.02 -5.09
C ALA A 290 32.23 -22.07 -3.97
N ALA A 291 31.55 -20.96 -4.31
CA ALA A 291 30.99 -20.04 -3.33
C ALA A 291 29.95 -20.70 -2.43
N ARG A 292 29.05 -21.51 -3.02
CA ARG A 292 28.05 -22.30 -2.29
C ARG A 292 28.68 -23.33 -1.36
N LYS A 293 29.72 -24.04 -1.83
CA LYS A 293 30.50 -24.98 -1.01
C LYS A 293 31.21 -24.29 0.16
N ALA A 294 31.58 -23.02 -0.01
CA ALA A 294 32.15 -22.19 1.04
C ALA A 294 31.09 -21.60 2.01
N GLY A 295 29.81 -21.95 1.85
CA GLY A 295 28.73 -21.54 2.75
C GLY A 295 27.96 -20.29 2.31
N LEU A 296 28.33 -19.66 1.19
CA LEU A 296 27.58 -18.52 0.66
C LEU A 296 26.27 -19.00 0.01
N ARG A 297 25.20 -18.23 0.21
CA ARG A 297 23.88 -18.53 -0.38
C ARG A 297 23.78 -17.79 -1.71
N VAL A 298 24.26 -18.43 -2.78
CA VAL A 298 24.19 -17.90 -4.15
C VAL A 298 23.28 -18.78 -4.99
N THR A 299 22.22 -18.21 -5.53
CA THR A 299 21.23 -18.85 -6.42
C THR A 299 21.06 -18.01 -7.67
N ALA A 300 20.26 -18.48 -8.62
CA ALA A 300 19.98 -17.76 -9.85
C ALA A 300 18.61 -18.13 -10.41
N ASP A 301 18.10 -17.36 -11.36
CA ASP A 301 17.00 -17.77 -12.22
C ASP A 301 17.39 -17.75 -13.70
N MET A 302 16.51 -18.26 -14.56
CA MET A 302 16.62 -18.17 -16.01
C MET A 302 15.25 -18.21 -16.71
N TYR A 303 15.20 -17.67 -17.93
CA TYR A 303 14.15 -17.98 -18.91
C TYR A 303 14.64 -19.04 -19.91
N THR A 304 13.70 -19.67 -20.61
CA THR A 304 13.91 -20.91 -21.39
C THR A 304 14.14 -20.69 -22.91
N TYR A 305 14.73 -19.54 -23.25
CA TYR A 305 14.95 -19.07 -24.62
C TYR A 305 16.41 -18.68 -24.85
N THR A 306 16.80 -18.60 -26.13
CA THR A 306 18.15 -18.23 -26.56
C THR A 306 18.32 -16.74 -26.89
N ALA A 307 17.28 -15.95 -26.66
CA ALA A 307 17.27 -14.53 -26.91
C ALA A 307 16.87 -13.77 -25.64
N GLY A 308 17.52 -12.63 -25.42
CA GLY A 308 17.09 -11.63 -24.44
C GLY A 308 16.23 -10.57 -25.09
N ALA A 309 15.54 -9.76 -24.28
CA ALA A 309 14.79 -8.61 -24.78
C ALA A 309 14.97 -7.40 -23.86
N THR A 310 15.26 -6.25 -24.44
CA THR A 310 15.49 -4.99 -23.71
C THR A 310 15.35 -3.80 -24.67
N GLY A 311 15.93 -2.64 -24.39
CA GLY A 311 15.89 -1.49 -25.29
C GLY A 311 17.20 -1.20 -26.05
N PHE A 312 17.12 -0.41 -27.13
CA PHE A 312 18.30 0.05 -27.88
C PHE A 312 19.27 0.92 -27.07
N ASP A 313 18.85 1.44 -25.92
CA ASP A 313 19.75 2.05 -24.93
C ASP A 313 20.88 1.10 -24.51
N ALA A 314 20.64 -0.21 -24.52
CA ALA A 314 21.65 -1.24 -24.24
C ALA A 314 22.72 -1.39 -25.35
N CYS A 315 22.54 -0.71 -26.49
CA CYS A 315 23.54 -0.63 -27.54
C CYS A 315 24.39 0.64 -27.44
N MET A 316 24.10 1.56 -26.52
CA MET A 316 24.76 2.85 -26.42
C MET A 316 25.64 2.92 -25.18
N PRO A 317 26.78 3.65 -25.24
CA PRO A 317 27.67 3.74 -24.10
C PRO A 317 26.99 4.45 -22.92
N PRO A 318 27.22 4.02 -21.68
CA PRO A 318 26.45 4.49 -20.51
C PRO A 318 26.51 6.00 -20.26
N TRP A 319 27.61 6.68 -20.66
CA TRP A 319 27.72 8.14 -20.53
C TRP A 319 26.70 8.88 -21.41
N ALA A 320 26.22 8.25 -22.49
CA ALA A 320 25.20 8.83 -23.36
C ALA A 320 23.85 8.96 -22.65
N LEU A 321 23.61 8.18 -21.60
CA LEU A 321 22.39 8.20 -20.77
C LEU A 321 22.54 9.01 -19.48
N GLU A 322 23.71 9.60 -19.22
CA GLU A 322 23.90 10.46 -18.04
C GLU A 322 22.96 11.67 -18.13
N GLY A 323 22.17 11.94 -17.09
CA GLY A 323 21.10 12.95 -17.15
C GLY A 323 19.78 12.44 -17.75
N GLY A 324 19.67 11.15 -18.07
CA GLY A 324 18.44 10.50 -18.52
C GLY A 324 18.20 10.54 -20.03
N TYR A 325 17.02 10.09 -20.45
CA TYR A 325 16.69 9.94 -21.88
C TYR A 325 16.65 11.27 -22.64
N ASP A 326 16.24 12.37 -22.01
CA ASP A 326 16.21 13.68 -22.68
C ASP A 326 17.63 14.12 -23.07
N ALA A 327 18.60 13.93 -22.16
CA ALA A 327 20.01 14.19 -22.44
C ALA A 327 20.58 13.25 -23.51
N LEU A 328 20.16 11.98 -23.55
CA LEU A 328 20.50 11.08 -24.66
C LEU A 328 20.03 11.64 -26.00
N PHE A 329 18.78 12.09 -26.10
CA PHE A 329 18.25 12.63 -27.37
C PHE A 329 18.99 13.88 -27.82
N GLU A 330 19.40 14.75 -26.89
CA GLU A 330 20.23 15.92 -27.19
C GLU A 330 21.63 15.52 -27.69
N ARG A 331 22.27 14.54 -27.05
CA ARG A 331 23.57 14.00 -27.49
C ARG A 331 23.49 13.34 -28.87
N LEU A 332 22.39 12.69 -29.20
CA LEU A 332 22.17 12.12 -30.54
C LEU A 332 21.93 13.18 -31.61
N ALA A 333 21.52 14.40 -31.23
CA ALA A 333 21.35 15.54 -32.12
C ALA A 333 22.65 16.34 -32.33
N ASN A 334 23.59 16.28 -31.37
CA ASN A 334 24.90 16.91 -31.50
C ASN A 334 25.86 16.03 -32.32
N ALA A 335 26.49 16.63 -33.34
CA ALA A 335 27.30 15.90 -34.31
C ALA A 335 28.54 15.23 -33.69
N ASP A 336 29.17 15.85 -32.69
CA ASP A 336 30.41 15.35 -32.09
C ASP A 336 30.12 14.18 -31.15
N THR A 337 29.13 14.34 -30.28
CA THR A 337 28.71 13.25 -29.39
C THR A 337 28.09 12.09 -30.17
N ARG A 338 27.34 12.35 -31.24
CA ARG A 338 26.80 11.30 -32.12
C ARG A 338 27.92 10.48 -32.76
N ARG A 339 28.95 11.11 -33.32
CA ARG A 339 30.11 10.40 -33.90
C ARG A 339 30.80 9.53 -32.85
N ARG A 340 31.03 10.07 -31.65
CA ARG A 340 31.62 9.30 -30.55
C ARG A 340 30.76 8.09 -30.15
N ILE A 341 29.44 8.28 -30.01
CA ILE A 341 28.51 7.18 -29.72
C ILE A 341 28.61 6.11 -30.80
N ARG A 342 28.55 6.49 -32.08
CA ARG A 342 28.68 5.57 -33.22
C ARG A 342 29.95 4.72 -33.15
N ASP A 343 31.08 5.36 -32.88
CA ASP A 343 32.37 4.67 -32.81
C ASP A 343 32.40 3.68 -31.64
N GLU A 344 31.91 4.08 -30.46
CA GLU A 344 31.80 3.20 -29.28
C GLU A 344 30.75 2.07 -29.45
N MET A 345 29.70 2.28 -30.26
CA MET A 345 28.72 1.23 -30.60
C MET A 345 29.32 0.13 -31.47
N THR A 346 30.33 0.44 -32.27
CA THR A 346 30.91 -0.48 -33.26
C THR A 346 32.24 -1.09 -32.83
N THR A 347 32.78 -0.65 -31.69
CA THR A 347 34.05 -1.13 -31.15
C THR A 347 33.83 -1.98 -29.90
N PRO A 348 34.62 -3.05 -29.69
CA PRO A 348 34.57 -3.80 -28.43
C PRO A 348 34.89 -2.88 -27.25
N ALA A 349 33.89 -2.64 -26.41
CA ALA A 349 33.92 -1.60 -25.38
C ALA A 349 34.88 -1.87 -24.22
N GLY A 350 35.10 -3.14 -23.87
CA GLY A 350 35.94 -3.62 -22.76
C GLY A 350 35.51 -3.20 -21.34
N THR A 351 34.78 -2.10 -21.20
CA THR A 351 34.45 -1.41 -19.93
C THR A 351 32.94 -1.31 -19.66
N TRP A 352 32.11 -1.57 -20.67
CA TRP A 352 30.65 -1.64 -20.57
C TRP A 352 30.10 -2.73 -21.50
N GLU A 353 28.86 -3.18 -21.29
CA GLU A 353 28.25 -4.25 -22.08
C GLU A 353 27.46 -3.68 -23.27
N ASN A 354 27.90 -4.00 -24.49
CA ASN A 354 27.24 -3.59 -25.72
C ASN A 354 26.42 -4.75 -26.30
N LEU A 355 25.11 -4.73 -26.14
CA LEU A 355 24.24 -5.84 -26.57
C LEU A 355 24.12 -5.95 -28.09
N CYS A 356 24.28 -4.85 -28.83
CA CYS A 356 24.35 -4.90 -30.30
C CYS A 356 25.59 -5.66 -30.76
N HIS A 357 26.73 -5.43 -30.10
CA HIS A 357 27.96 -6.19 -30.35
C HIS A 357 27.82 -7.65 -29.91
N ALA A 358 27.19 -7.93 -28.76
CA ALA A 358 26.95 -9.29 -28.29
C ALA A 358 26.04 -10.11 -29.23
N ALA A 359 25.05 -9.47 -29.86
CA ALA A 359 24.22 -10.09 -30.90
C ALA A 359 25.01 -10.40 -32.19
N GLY A 360 26.17 -9.77 -32.38
CA GLY A 360 27.13 -10.02 -33.46
C GLY A 360 26.74 -9.39 -34.80
N THR A 361 25.50 -9.55 -35.25
CA THR A 361 25.03 -9.04 -36.55
C THR A 361 23.64 -8.40 -36.43
N PRO A 362 23.30 -7.40 -37.26
CA PRO A 362 21.98 -6.74 -37.23
C PRO A 362 20.81 -7.66 -37.60
N GLU A 363 21.06 -8.82 -38.20
CA GLU A 363 20.09 -9.88 -38.43
C GLU A 363 19.61 -10.53 -37.12
N ASN A 364 20.46 -10.51 -36.08
CA ASN A 364 20.16 -11.07 -34.75
C ASN A 364 19.48 -10.07 -33.80
N MET A 365 18.92 -8.99 -34.35
CA MET A 365 18.22 -7.95 -33.58
C MET A 365 16.84 -7.72 -34.17
N LEU A 366 15.79 -8.15 -33.49
CA LEU A 366 14.41 -8.05 -33.92
C LEU A 366 13.70 -6.90 -33.17
N LEU A 367 13.15 -5.95 -33.91
CA LEU A 367 12.51 -4.77 -33.33
C LEU A 367 11.06 -5.13 -32.96
N VAL A 368 10.66 -4.86 -31.71
CA VAL A 368 9.37 -5.32 -31.17
C VAL A 368 8.47 -4.22 -30.60
N GLY A 369 9.01 -3.10 -30.10
CA GLY A 369 8.19 -2.07 -29.45
C GLY A 369 8.60 -0.64 -29.81
N PHE A 370 7.62 0.19 -30.18
CA PHE A 370 7.81 1.60 -30.53
C PHE A 370 6.73 2.48 -29.89
N ARG A 371 7.12 3.68 -29.47
CA ARG A 371 6.18 4.70 -28.99
C ARG A 371 5.50 5.43 -30.15
N ASN A 372 6.24 5.72 -31.21
CA ASN A 372 5.78 6.49 -32.36
C ASN A 372 4.99 5.60 -33.33
N ASP A 373 3.72 5.95 -33.57
CA ASP A 373 2.84 5.23 -34.49
C ASP A 373 3.42 5.09 -35.89
N GLY A 374 4.19 6.07 -36.38
CA GLY A 374 4.84 6.04 -37.68
C GLY A 374 5.97 5.01 -37.80
N LEU A 375 6.55 4.57 -36.68
CA LEU A 375 7.62 3.57 -36.63
C LEU A 375 7.10 2.15 -36.36
N ARG A 376 5.87 1.99 -35.89
CA ARG A 376 5.28 0.67 -35.61
C ARG A 376 5.27 -0.32 -36.78
N PRO A 377 5.14 0.08 -38.06
CA PRO A 377 5.31 -0.83 -39.19
C PRO A 377 6.70 -1.46 -39.32
N LEU A 378 7.68 -1.04 -38.51
CA LEU A 378 9.00 -1.66 -38.40
C LEU A 378 9.04 -2.80 -37.38
N ALA A 379 8.03 -2.94 -36.51
CA ALA A 379 7.94 -4.06 -35.58
C ALA A 379 7.84 -5.39 -36.33
N GLY A 380 8.55 -6.40 -35.84
CA GLY A 380 8.67 -7.70 -36.50
C GLY A 380 9.75 -7.77 -37.59
N LYS A 381 10.46 -6.67 -37.88
CA LYS A 381 11.63 -6.64 -38.78
C LYS A 381 12.92 -6.70 -37.99
N THR A 382 13.95 -7.26 -38.61
CA THR A 382 15.33 -7.22 -38.11
C THR A 382 15.95 -5.83 -38.31
N LEU A 383 16.95 -5.48 -37.52
CA LEU A 383 17.69 -4.23 -37.69
C LEU A 383 18.35 -4.18 -39.08
N ALA A 384 18.79 -5.31 -39.62
CA ALA A 384 19.35 -5.40 -40.97
C ALA A 384 18.33 -4.99 -42.05
N GLU A 385 17.09 -5.48 -41.97
CA GLU A 385 16.02 -5.11 -42.90
C GLU A 385 15.67 -3.63 -42.78
N VAL A 386 15.61 -3.10 -41.56
CA VAL A 386 15.30 -1.68 -41.33
C VAL A 386 16.43 -0.79 -41.86
N ALA A 387 17.70 -1.11 -41.57
CA ALA A 387 18.86 -0.38 -42.05
C ALA A 387 18.92 -0.36 -43.58
N LYS A 388 18.70 -1.53 -44.21
CA LYS A 388 18.58 -1.65 -45.67
C LYS A 388 17.45 -0.79 -46.24
N SER A 389 16.27 -0.80 -45.61
CA SER A 389 15.13 0.01 -46.07
C SER A 389 15.39 1.52 -45.98
N ARG A 390 16.24 1.95 -45.04
CA ARG A 390 16.67 3.35 -44.87
C ARG A 390 17.92 3.71 -45.66
N SER A 391 18.55 2.75 -46.35
CA SER A 391 19.85 2.95 -47.01
C SER A 391 20.93 3.50 -46.06
N GLN A 392 20.93 3.04 -44.81
CA GLN A 392 21.86 3.43 -43.74
C GLN A 392 22.61 2.21 -43.22
N ASP A 393 23.75 2.44 -42.56
CA ASP A 393 24.37 1.40 -41.74
C ASP A 393 23.58 1.20 -40.43
N TRP A 394 23.84 0.08 -39.75
CA TRP A 394 23.06 -0.25 -38.55
C TRP A 394 23.27 0.74 -37.39
N PRO A 395 24.47 1.30 -37.11
CA PRO A 395 24.63 2.27 -36.02
C PRO A 395 23.86 3.56 -36.26
N GLU A 396 23.91 4.12 -37.47
CA GLU A 396 23.14 5.33 -37.81
C GLU A 396 21.64 5.05 -37.72
N THR A 397 21.21 3.88 -38.21
CA THR A 397 19.81 3.43 -38.11
C THR A 397 19.33 3.41 -36.65
N VAL A 398 20.09 2.82 -35.74
CA VAL A 398 19.74 2.76 -34.31
C VAL A 398 19.65 4.16 -33.71
N MET A 399 20.66 5.00 -33.93
CA MET A 399 20.69 6.36 -33.40
C MET A 399 19.53 7.22 -33.92
N ASP A 400 19.18 7.09 -35.20
CA ASP A 400 18.02 7.79 -35.78
C ASP A 400 16.70 7.29 -35.24
N LEU A 401 16.50 5.97 -35.15
CA LEU A 401 15.30 5.39 -34.57
C LEU A 401 15.09 5.86 -33.13
N VAL A 402 16.12 5.80 -32.28
CA VAL A 402 16.02 6.24 -30.87
C VAL A 402 15.65 7.72 -30.77
N ARG A 403 16.22 8.56 -31.65
CA ARG A 403 15.91 10.00 -31.69
C ARG A 403 14.49 10.27 -32.22
N GLU A 404 14.04 9.56 -33.24
CA GLU A 404 12.72 9.70 -33.87
C GLU A 404 11.59 9.19 -32.96
N ASP A 405 11.80 8.06 -32.28
CA ASP A 405 10.80 7.46 -31.39
C ASP A 405 10.71 8.20 -30.04
N ARG A 406 11.81 8.86 -29.64
CA ARG A 406 11.98 9.51 -28.33
C ARG A 406 11.55 8.59 -27.18
N SER A 407 11.89 7.31 -27.28
CA SER A 407 11.49 6.28 -26.32
C SER A 407 12.57 5.20 -26.19
N ARG A 408 12.35 4.27 -25.27
CA ARG A 408 13.13 3.05 -25.15
C ARG A 408 12.55 2.01 -26.10
N ILE A 409 13.03 1.98 -27.34
CA ILE A 409 12.56 1.04 -28.38
C ILE A 409 12.85 -0.39 -27.94
N GLY A 410 11.84 -1.24 -27.90
CA GLY A 410 11.96 -2.64 -27.51
C GLY A 410 12.60 -3.49 -28.61
N VAL A 411 13.58 -4.31 -28.24
CA VAL A 411 14.38 -5.14 -29.14
C VAL A 411 14.64 -6.52 -28.52
N VAL A 412 14.54 -7.55 -29.34
CA VAL A 412 14.95 -8.92 -29.03
C VAL A 412 16.34 -9.16 -29.61
N TYR A 413 17.26 -9.65 -28.77
CA TYR A 413 18.66 -9.92 -29.12
C TYR A 413 18.93 -11.43 -29.08
N PHE A 414 19.28 -12.03 -30.22
CA PHE A 414 19.64 -13.45 -30.32
C PHE A 414 21.13 -13.64 -29.97
N LEU A 415 21.42 -13.86 -28.68
CA LEU A 415 22.79 -13.81 -28.14
C LEU A 415 23.21 -15.04 -27.32
N MET A 416 22.33 -16.02 -27.08
CA MET A 416 22.62 -17.20 -26.24
C MET A 416 22.67 -18.51 -27.05
N SER A 417 23.27 -19.54 -26.44
CA SER A 417 23.29 -20.90 -26.97
C SER A 417 22.20 -21.77 -26.34
N GLU A 418 21.49 -22.53 -27.17
CA GLU A 418 20.54 -23.56 -26.73
C GLU A 418 21.22 -24.63 -25.86
N GLU A 419 22.48 -24.97 -26.15
CA GLU A 419 23.27 -25.89 -25.33
C GLU A 419 23.44 -25.35 -23.91
N ASN A 420 23.78 -24.06 -23.77
CA ASN A 420 23.90 -23.41 -22.47
C ASN A 420 22.57 -23.37 -21.74
N VAL A 421 21.45 -23.13 -22.43
CA VAL A 421 20.09 -23.22 -21.84
C VAL A 421 19.85 -24.62 -21.27
N ARG A 422 20.08 -25.69 -22.04
CA ARG A 422 19.90 -27.08 -21.56
C ARG A 422 20.76 -27.41 -20.35
N ARG A 423 22.00 -26.90 -20.31
CA ARG A 423 22.93 -27.13 -19.21
C ARG A 423 22.49 -26.41 -17.95
N GLN A 424 22.03 -25.17 -18.05
CA GLN A 424 21.53 -24.39 -16.92
C GLN A 424 20.21 -24.97 -16.37
N ILE A 425 19.35 -25.51 -17.23
CA ILE A 425 18.16 -26.27 -16.80
C ILE A 425 18.54 -27.49 -15.95
N LYS A 426 19.76 -28.01 -15.99
CA LYS A 426 20.16 -29.14 -15.12
C LYS A 426 20.71 -28.69 -13.76
N LEU A 427 20.91 -27.40 -13.53
CA LEU A 427 21.49 -26.88 -12.29
C LEU A 427 20.41 -26.78 -11.19
N PRO A 428 20.55 -27.48 -10.05
CA PRO A 428 19.49 -27.57 -9.04
C PRO A 428 19.28 -26.28 -8.23
N TRP A 429 20.19 -25.31 -8.36
CA TRP A 429 20.16 -24.01 -7.68
C TRP A 429 19.67 -22.88 -8.60
N VAL A 430 19.25 -23.20 -9.83
CA VAL A 430 18.70 -22.23 -10.79
C VAL A 430 17.17 -22.35 -10.81
N SER A 431 16.43 -21.31 -10.46
CA SER A 431 14.97 -21.24 -10.59
C SER A 431 14.56 -20.69 -11.97
N PHE A 432 13.29 -20.32 -12.17
CA PHE A 432 12.81 -19.81 -13.45
C PHE A 432 12.03 -18.50 -13.29
N GLY A 433 12.31 -17.56 -14.18
CA GLY A 433 11.60 -16.29 -14.33
C GLY A 433 11.25 -16.06 -15.80
N SER A 434 10.13 -15.39 -16.07
CA SER A 434 9.70 -15.06 -17.43
C SER A 434 10.54 -13.94 -18.03
N ASP A 435 11.03 -13.01 -17.20
CA ASP A 435 11.67 -11.77 -17.62
C ASP A 435 10.76 -10.98 -18.59
N ALA A 436 9.45 -10.95 -18.31
CA ALA A 436 8.48 -10.28 -19.16
C ALA A 436 7.27 -9.75 -18.39
N PRO A 437 6.52 -8.79 -18.99
CA PRO A 437 5.18 -8.47 -18.53
C PRO A 437 4.22 -9.62 -18.84
N SER A 438 3.30 -9.90 -17.91
CA SER A 438 2.16 -10.78 -18.14
C SER A 438 0.99 -9.97 -18.67
N MET A 439 0.48 -10.36 -19.84
CA MET A 439 -0.46 -9.57 -20.63
C MET A 439 -1.57 -10.43 -21.24
N THR A 440 -2.72 -9.82 -21.50
CA THR A 440 -3.73 -10.32 -22.45
C THR A 440 -3.27 -10.08 -23.90
N PRO A 441 -3.54 -10.98 -24.87
CA PRO A 441 -3.21 -10.83 -26.28
C PRO A 441 -4.30 -10.02 -27.00
N ASP A 442 -4.76 -8.94 -26.37
CA ASP A 442 -5.78 -8.05 -26.88
C ASP A 442 -5.53 -6.59 -26.43
N GLY A 443 -6.46 -5.71 -26.80
CA GLY A 443 -6.49 -4.33 -26.31
C GLY A 443 -5.21 -3.54 -26.59
N VAL A 444 -4.71 -2.86 -25.56
CA VAL A 444 -3.52 -2.01 -25.66
C VAL A 444 -2.23 -2.83 -25.82
N PHE A 445 -2.19 -4.07 -25.33
CA PHE A 445 -0.98 -4.89 -25.31
C PHE A 445 -0.56 -5.33 -26.71
N VAL A 446 -1.50 -5.51 -27.65
CA VAL A 446 -1.20 -5.88 -29.05
C VAL A 446 -0.78 -4.70 -29.92
N ARG A 447 -0.69 -3.48 -29.36
CA ARG A 447 -0.14 -2.31 -30.09
C ARG A 447 1.37 -2.39 -30.27
N SER A 448 2.04 -3.25 -29.51
CA SER A 448 3.46 -3.59 -29.64
C SER A 448 3.61 -5.10 -29.75
N SER A 449 4.69 -5.56 -30.38
CA SER A 449 5.10 -6.97 -30.29
C SER A 449 5.86 -7.21 -28.97
N THR A 450 6.17 -8.46 -28.66
CA THR A 450 6.92 -8.82 -27.44
C THR A 450 7.77 -10.08 -27.64
N HIS A 451 8.61 -10.41 -26.67
CA HIS A 451 9.33 -11.68 -26.64
C HIS A 451 8.38 -12.83 -26.27
N PRO A 452 8.42 -14.00 -26.93
CA PRO A 452 7.50 -15.13 -26.66
C PRO A 452 7.53 -15.67 -25.22
N ARG A 453 8.61 -15.36 -24.47
CA ARG A 453 8.74 -15.66 -23.03
C ARG A 453 7.58 -15.12 -22.19
N ALA A 454 6.94 -14.02 -22.60
CA ALA A 454 5.77 -13.43 -21.95
C ALA A 454 4.54 -14.35 -21.89
N TYR A 455 4.46 -15.35 -22.77
CA TYR A 455 3.30 -16.23 -22.88
C TYR A 455 3.65 -17.73 -22.80
N GLY A 456 4.94 -18.08 -22.79
CA GLY A 456 5.38 -19.46 -22.98
C GLY A 456 6.50 -19.96 -22.08
N ASN A 457 7.13 -19.13 -21.24
CA ASN A 457 8.32 -19.55 -20.49
C ASN A 457 8.13 -20.83 -19.65
N PHE A 458 7.08 -20.90 -18.84
CA PHE A 458 6.86 -22.03 -17.93
C PHE A 458 6.30 -23.25 -18.66
N ALA A 459 5.41 -23.02 -19.62
CA ALA A 459 4.86 -24.11 -20.45
C ALA A 459 5.94 -24.74 -21.33
N ARG A 460 6.91 -23.96 -21.81
CA ARG A 460 8.07 -24.44 -22.56
C ARG A 460 9.00 -25.29 -21.71
N LEU A 461 9.25 -24.90 -20.45
CA LEU A 461 9.97 -25.75 -19.49
C LEU A 461 9.31 -27.11 -19.36
N LEU A 462 8.01 -27.12 -19.03
CA LEU A 462 7.26 -28.33 -18.70
C LEU A 462 6.99 -29.22 -19.93
N GLY A 463 6.72 -28.62 -21.09
CA GLY A 463 6.51 -29.33 -22.34
C GLY A 463 7.83 -29.77 -22.97
N ARG A 464 8.61 -28.82 -23.49
CA ARG A 464 9.82 -29.13 -24.26
C ARG A 464 10.90 -29.78 -23.40
N TYR A 465 11.32 -29.13 -22.32
CA TYR A 465 12.54 -29.57 -21.63
C TYR A 465 12.31 -30.71 -20.63
N VAL A 466 11.10 -30.81 -20.06
CA VAL A 466 10.74 -31.87 -19.10
C VAL A 466 10.07 -33.07 -19.79
N ARG A 467 8.99 -32.87 -20.55
CA ARG A 467 8.27 -33.99 -21.21
C ARG A 467 9.06 -34.52 -22.41
N ASP A 468 9.47 -33.65 -23.34
CA ASP A 468 10.03 -34.07 -24.62
C ASP A 468 11.52 -34.42 -24.53
N GLU A 469 12.33 -33.53 -23.97
CA GLU A 469 13.80 -33.71 -23.88
C GLU A 469 14.25 -34.42 -22.59
N LYS A 470 13.37 -34.51 -21.57
CA LYS A 470 13.63 -35.20 -20.29
C LYS A 470 14.92 -34.76 -19.59
N LEU A 471 15.22 -33.47 -19.63
CA LEU A 471 16.45 -32.91 -19.03
C LEU A 471 16.43 -32.99 -17.50
N ILE A 472 15.26 -32.80 -16.91
CA ILE A 472 14.97 -32.96 -15.48
C ILE A 472 13.60 -33.63 -15.33
N SER A 473 13.34 -34.23 -14.16
CA SER A 473 12.03 -34.81 -13.85
C SER A 473 10.98 -33.73 -13.60
N LEU A 474 9.70 -34.08 -13.75
CA LEU A 474 8.59 -33.15 -13.50
C LEU A 474 8.55 -32.66 -12.04
N GLN A 475 8.85 -33.53 -11.07
CA GLN A 475 8.93 -33.14 -9.66
C GLN A 475 10.06 -32.14 -9.38
N GLU A 476 11.20 -32.26 -10.07
CA GLU A 476 12.31 -31.30 -9.95
C GLU A 476 11.97 -29.97 -10.62
N ALA A 477 11.29 -30.00 -11.78
CA ALA A 477 10.77 -28.79 -12.40
C ALA A 477 9.76 -28.08 -11.48
N VAL A 478 8.78 -28.80 -10.91
CA VAL A 478 7.81 -28.23 -9.96
C VAL A 478 8.52 -27.64 -8.74
N ARG A 479 9.50 -28.34 -8.15
CA ARG A 479 10.31 -27.79 -7.04
C ARG A 479 10.95 -26.45 -7.43
N ARG A 480 11.50 -26.35 -8.64
CA ARG A 480 12.18 -25.14 -9.13
C ARG A 480 11.25 -24.03 -9.62
N LEU A 481 9.97 -24.35 -9.81
CA LEU A 481 8.90 -23.39 -10.09
C LEU A 481 8.15 -22.93 -8.83
N SER A 482 8.32 -23.63 -7.69
CA SER A 482 7.58 -23.31 -6.47
C SER A 482 8.46 -23.32 -5.22
N GLY A 483 8.90 -24.49 -4.74
CA GLY A 483 9.57 -24.65 -3.45
C GLY A 483 10.90 -23.89 -3.37
N LEU A 484 11.74 -23.98 -4.40
CA LEU A 484 13.03 -23.30 -4.46
C LEU A 484 12.86 -21.76 -4.47
N PRO A 485 12.03 -21.15 -5.34
CA PRO A 485 11.66 -19.74 -5.23
C PRO A 485 11.16 -19.33 -3.83
N ALA A 486 10.24 -20.10 -3.25
CA ALA A 486 9.66 -19.80 -1.94
C ALA A 486 10.71 -19.82 -0.83
N GLU A 487 11.62 -20.80 -0.83
CA GLU A 487 12.74 -20.89 0.11
C GLU A 487 13.75 -19.74 -0.11
N THR A 488 14.07 -19.45 -1.37
CA THR A 488 15.04 -18.40 -1.74
C THR A 488 14.57 -17.03 -1.28
N LEU A 489 13.29 -16.72 -1.45
CA LEU A 489 12.68 -15.46 -1.03
C LEU A 489 12.29 -15.44 0.46
N GLY A 490 12.10 -16.60 1.07
CA GLY A 490 11.57 -16.76 2.43
C GLY A 490 10.06 -16.47 2.50
N LEU A 491 9.28 -16.96 1.55
CA LEU A 491 7.83 -16.74 1.51
C LEU A 491 7.11 -17.54 2.59
N ASP A 492 6.31 -16.85 3.41
CA ASP A 492 5.48 -17.50 4.43
C ASP A 492 4.37 -18.35 3.79
N ARG A 493 4.34 -19.65 4.12
CA ARG A 493 3.25 -20.59 3.80
C ARG A 493 2.86 -20.66 2.31
N ARG A 494 3.81 -20.49 1.39
CA ARG A 494 3.62 -20.64 -0.07
C ARG A 494 4.70 -21.55 -0.66
N GLY A 495 4.48 -22.00 -1.90
CA GLY A 495 5.44 -22.79 -2.68
C GLY A 495 5.38 -24.31 -2.48
N PHE A 496 4.55 -24.80 -1.55
CA PHE A 496 4.34 -26.24 -1.31
C PHE A 496 2.86 -26.57 -1.14
N LEU A 497 2.49 -27.84 -1.39
CA LEU A 497 1.15 -28.36 -1.08
C LEU A 497 1.20 -29.10 0.25
N ARG A 498 0.85 -28.40 1.32
CA ARG A 498 0.73 -28.93 2.68
C ARG A 498 -0.46 -28.28 3.36
N GLU A 499 -1.03 -28.95 4.35
CA GLU A 499 -2.09 -28.36 5.19
C GLU A 499 -1.62 -27.03 5.80
N GLU A 500 -2.57 -26.10 5.97
CA GLU A 500 -2.37 -24.73 6.46
C GLU A 500 -1.59 -23.78 5.52
N MET A 501 -1.07 -24.28 4.40
CA MET A 501 -0.49 -23.39 3.37
C MET A 501 -1.58 -22.65 2.60
N PHE A 502 -1.22 -21.50 2.04
CA PHE A 502 -2.12 -20.79 1.14
C PHE A 502 -2.45 -21.67 -0.06
N ALA A 503 -3.71 -21.66 -0.48
CA ALA A 503 -4.21 -22.42 -1.61
C ALA A 503 -3.89 -21.74 -2.95
N ASP A 504 -2.60 -21.58 -3.23
CA ASP A 504 -2.08 -21.30 -4.56
C ASP A 504 -1.79 -22.63 -5.25
N ILE A 505 -2.63 -23.02 -6.21
CA ILE A 505 -2.61 -24.37 -6.79
C ILE A 505 -2.74 -24.26 -8.30
N VAL A 506 -1.92 -25.01 -9.02
CA VAL A 506 -2.07 -25.24 -10.46
C VAL A 506 -2.43 -26.70 -10.73
N VAL A 507 -3.39 -26.90 -11.63
CA VAL A 507 -3.78 -28.20 -12.17
C VAL A 507 -3.56 -28.18 -13.68
N PHE A 508 -2.67 -29.04 -14.17
CA PHE A 508 -2.29 -29.06 -15.59
C PHE A 508 -2.11 -30.47 -16.12
N ASP A 509 -2.26 -30.62 -17.43
CA ASP A 509 -2.01 -31.86 -18.14
C ASP A 509 -0.52 -31.95 -18.51
N PRO A 510 0.27 -32.83 -17.86
CA PRO A 510 1.69 -32.98 -18.17
C PRO A 510 1.96 -33.55 -19.56
N ALA A 511 0.97 -34.20 -20.20
CA ALA A 511 1.09 -34.69 -21.56
C ALA A 511 0.81 -33.59 -22.60
N ALA A 512 -0.06 -32.63 -22.29
CA ALA A 512 -0.50 -31.60 -23.24
C ALA A 512 0.14 -30.22 -23.07
N ILE A 513 0.76 -29.93 -21.93
CA ILE A 513 1.34 -28.61 -21.65
C ILE A 513 2.39 -28.19 -22.69
N ALA A 514 2.23 -27.00 -23.26
CA ALA A 514 3.10 -26.47 -24.31
C ALA A 514 2.95 -24.96 -24.48
N ASP A 515 4.06 -24.29 -24.80
CA ASP A 515 4.09 -22.92 -25.31
C ASP A 515 3.58 -22.87 -26.76
N ARG A 516 2.87 -21.79 -27.10
CA ARG A 516 2.41 -21.51 -28.46
C ARG A 516 3.04 -20.25 -29.06
N ALA A 517 3.49 -19.34 -28.21
CA ALA A 517 4.12 -18.10 -28.62
C ALA A 517 5.43 -18.35 -29.36
N THR A 518 5.60 -17.64 -30.47
CA THR A 518 6.81 -17.63 -31.31
C THR A 518 7.34 -16.21 -31.43
N PHE A 519 8.55 -16.01 -31.98
CA PHE A 519 9.06 -14.66 -32.21
C PHE A 519 8.20 -13.90 -33.23
N GLU A 520 7.65 -14.61 -34.21
CA GLU A 520 6.80 -14.09 -35.27
C GLU A 520 5.37 -13.82 -34.78
N LYS A 521 4.86 -14.65 -33.87
CA LYS A 521 3.52 -14.55 -33.28
C LYS A 521 3.62 -14.70 -31.75
N PRO A 522 4.04 -13.64 -31.02
CA PRO A 522 4.30 -13.76 -29.60
C PRO A 522 3.04 -13.72 -28.74
N HIS A 523 1.96 -13.06 -29.18
CA HIS A 523 0.70 -12.95 -28.43
C HIS A 523 -0.18 -14.20 -28.57
N GLN A 524 0.33 -15.34 -28.10
CA GLN A 524 -0.39 -16.61 -28.12
C GLN A 524 -0.29 -17.31 -26.77
N TYR A 525 -1.43 -17.54 -26.13
CA TYR A 525 -1.47 -18.25 -24.86
C TYR A 525 -0.89 -19.67 -24.96
N SER A 526 -0.20 -20.07 -23.91
CA SER A 526 0.13 -21.48 -23.66
C SER A 526 -1.12 -22.34 -23.47
N VAL A 527 -0.95 -23.65 -23.62
CA VAL A 527 -2.01 -24.65 -23.43
C VAL A 527 -1.62 -25.68 -22.37
N GLY A 528 -2.59 -26.44 -21.87
CA GLY A 528 -2.41 -27.58 -20.98
C GLY A 528 -2.64 -27.29 -19.50
N VAL A 529 -2.58 -26.03 -19.05
CA VAL A 529 -3.06 -25.65 -17.73
C VAL A 529 -4.59 -25.59 -17.75
N ARG A 530 -5.23 -26.29 -16.80
CA ARG A 530 -6.69 -26.46 -16.75
C ARG A 530 -7.34 -25.64 -15.65
N HIS A 531 -6.75 -25.65 -14.46
CA HIS A 531 -7.26 -24.88 -13.34
C HIS A 531 -6.12 -24.20 -12.59
N VAL A 532 -6.38 -22.99 -12.11
CA VAL A 532 -5.46 -22.25 -11.24
C VAL A 532 -6.29 -21.64 -10.13
N LEU A 533 -5.85 -21.87 -8.89
CA LEU A 533 -6.38 -21.22 -7.70
C LEU A 533 -5.30 -20.28 -7.17
N VAL A 534 -5.70 -19.06 -6.82
CA VAL A 534 -4.87 -18.12 -6.08
C VAL A 534 -5.59 -17.80 -4.78
N ASN A 535 -4.93 -18.00 -3.65
CA ASN A 535 -5.54 -17.84 -2.32
C ASN A 535 -6.90 -18.58 -2.20
N GLY A 536 -7.00 -19.80 -2.76
CA GLY A 536 -8.19 -20.66 -2.72
C GLY A 536 -9.30 -20.30 -3.71
N VAL A 537 -9.17 -19.19 -4.44
CA VAL A 537 -10.17 -18.72 -5.41
C VAL A 537 -9.77 -19.16 -6.82
N PRO A 538 -10.64 -19.83 -7.59
CA PRO A 538 -10.36 -20.18 -8.98
C PRO A 538 -10.20 -18.93 -9.87
N VAL A 539 -8.99 -18.69 -10.36
CA VAL A 539 -8.67 -17.64 -11.35
C VAL A 539 -8.65 -18.19 -12.77
N LEU A 540 -8.35 -19.49 -12.93
CA LEU A 540 -8.50 -20.22 -14.19
C LEU A 540 -9.38 -21.46 -13.96
N LYS A 541 -10.37 -21.67 -14.82
CA LYS A 541 -11.26 -22.83 -14.79
C LYS A 541 -11.46 -23.36 -16.21
N ASP A 542 -11.19 -24.66 -16.39
CA ASP A 542 -11.32 -25.35 -17.68
C ASP A 542 -10.51 -24.68 -18.81
N GLY A 543 -9.37 -24.11 -18.46
CA GLY A 543 -8.50 -23.37 -19.38
C GLY A 543 -8.89 -21.91 -19.59
N GLU A 544 -10.00 -21.43 -19.02
CA GLU A 544 -10.46 -20.05 -19.18
C GLU A 544 -10.32 -19.21 -17.90
N HIS A 545 -9.96 -17.93 -18.07
CA HIS A 545 -9.82 -17.01 -16.95
C HIS A 545 -11.20 -16.63 -16.39
N THR A 546 -11.38 -16.68 -15.08
CA THR A 546 -12.69 -16.45 -14.44
C THR A 546 -13.02 -14.97 -14.23
N GLY A 547 -12.02 -14.11 -14.40
CA GLY A 547 -12.10 -12.68 -14.07
C GLY A 547 -11.90 -12.38 -12.58
N ALA A 548 -11.69 -13.41 -11.74
CA ALA A 548 -11.42 -13.21 -10.33
C ALA A 548 -10.02 -12.62 -10.10
N THR A 549 -9.93 -11.71 -9.12
CA THR A 549 -8.70 -11.01 -8.75
C THR A 549 -8.36 -11.17 -7.25
N PRO A 550 -8.10 -12.41 -6.77
CA PRO A 550 -7.87 -12.71 -5.36
C PRO A 550 -6.41 -12.48 -4.91
N GLY A 551 -5.54 -12.03 -5.82
CA GLY A 551 -4.12 -11.83 -5.57
C GLY A 551 -3.85 -10.78 -4.50
N ARG A 552 -2.77 -10.98 -3.74
CA ARG A 552 -2.39 -10.12 -2.62
C ARG A 552 -0.95 -9.65 -2.74
N ALA A 553 -0.65 -8.50 -2.14
CA ALA A 553 0.73 -8.12 -1.87
C ALA A 553 1.36 -9.12 -0.89
N ILE A 554 2.55 -9.61 -1.24
CA ILE A 554 3.38 -10.49 -0.40
C ILE A 554 4.64 -9.74 0.02
N TRP A 555 5.13 -10.09 1.20
CA TRP A 555 6.08 -9.26 1.94
C TRP A 555 7.33 -10.04 2.30
N GLY A 556 8.47 -9.35 2.29
CA GLY A 556 9.74 -9.89 2.75
C GLY A 556 9.80 -10.10 4.27
N PRO A 557 10.74 -10.95 4.72
CA PRO A 557 10.89 -11.31 6.13
C PRO A 557 11.30 -10.13 7.01
N GLY A 558 11.86 -9.11 6.38
CA GLY A 558 12.24 -7.84 6.97
C GLY A 558 11.10 -6.93 7.37
N ARG A 559 9.90 -7.23 6.86
CA ARG A 559 8.71 -6.48 7.21
C ARG A 559 8.59 -6.54 8.72
N VAL A 560 8.73 -5.39 9.35
CA VAL A 560 8.42 -5.28 10.76
C VAL A 560 6.92 -5.36 10.82
N SER A 561 6.45 -6.60 11.00
CA SER A 561 5.16 -6.85 11.57
C SER A 561 5.14 -6.00 12.82
N THR A 562 4.31 -4.99 12.85
CA THR A 562 3.93 -4.33 14.09
C THR A 562 2.98 -5.25 14.88
N THR A 563 3.27 -6.56 14.85
CA THR A 563 2.44 -7.65 15.37
C THR A 563 3.32 -8.87 15.63
N THR A 564 3.82 -8.99 16.86
CA THR A 564 4.00 -10.29 17.52
C THR A 564 2.63 -10.67 18.07
N ILE A 565 2.04 -11.79 17.61
CA ILE A 565 0.73 -12.24 18.09
C ILE A 565 0.86 -12.79 19.52
N ALA A 566 0.42 -12.01 20.50
CA ALA A 566 -0.45 -12.51 21.57
C ALA A 566 -1.90 -12.27 21.12
N PRO A 567 -2.88 -13.08 21.55
CA PRO A 567 -4.17 -13.17 20.86
C PRO A 567 -4.96 -11.84 20.91
N ALA A 568 -5.43 -11.43 19.72
CA ALA A 568 -6.41 -10.39 19.40
C ALA A 568 -6.09 -8.92 19.78
N ALA A 569 -5.55 -8.14 18.82
CA ALA A 569 -5.80 -6.70 18.65
C ALA A 569 -5.37 -6.19 17.25
N ASP A 570 -6.32 -5.57 16.56
CA ASP A 570 -6.37 -4.88 15.25
C ASP A 570 -5.13 -4.09 14.74
N ASP A 571 -4.44 -4.66 13.74
CA ASP A 571 -3.21 -4.17 13.07
C ASP A 571 -3.34 -2.84 12.29
N GLY A 572 -4.56 -2.41 11.96
CA GLY A 572 -4.79 -1.20 11.18
C GLY A 572 -4.62 0.08 11.99
N LEU A 573 -5.00 0.04 13.27
CA LEU A 573 -5.03 1.24 14.12
C LEU A 573 -3.63 1.80 14.38
N GLU A 574 -2.61 0.96 14.44
CA GLU A 574 -1.23 1.41 14.63
C GLU A 574 -0.68 2.22 13.45
N SER A 575 -1.06 1.85 12.22
CA SER A 575 -0.70 2.63 11.03
C SER A 575 -1.40 3.98 11.03
N LEU A 576 -2.68 4.03 11.39
CA LEU A 576 -3.40 5.29 11.56
C LEU A 576 -2.80 6.13 12.70
N ALA A 577 -2.34 5.50 13.79
CA ALA A 577 -1.70 6.18 14.91
C ALA A 577 -0.45 6.95 14.47
N ARG A 578 0.45 6.29 13.72
CA ARG A 578 1.65 6.93 13.17
C ARG A 578 1.34 8.09 12.24
N GLU A 579 0.32 7.93 11.38
CA GLU A 579 -0.09 9.01 10.47
C GLU A 579 -0.70 10.20 11.22
N VAL A 580 -1.51 9.92 12.25
CA VAL A 580 -2.05 10.96 13.15
C VAL A 580 -0.94 11.69 13.90
N GLU A 581 0.09 10.99 14.38
CA GLU A 581 1.27 11.61 14.99
C GLU A 581 1.99 12.53 14.00
N ARG A 582 2.29 12.05 12.78
CA ARG A 582 2.96 12.83 11.73
C ARG A 582 2.19 14.09 11.35
N LEU A 583 0.88 13.97 11.13
CA LEU A 583 0.03 15.12 10.77
C LEU A 583 -0.07 16.15 11.91
N SER A 584 -0.02 15.68 13.16
CA SER A 584 -0.11 16.54 14.34
C SER A 584 1.06 17.54 14.47
N GLU A 585 2.23 17.20 13.94
CA GLU A 585 3.42 18.09 13.91
C GLU A 585 3.16 19.39 13.15
N GLY A 586 2.28 19.37 12.14
CA GLY A 586 1.94 20.53 11.32
C GLY A 586 1.29 21.68 12.10
N SER A 587 0.78 21.42 13.30
CA SER A 587 0.14 22.44 14.14
C SER A 587 1.14 23.36 14.85
N SER A 588 2.40 22.96 14.99
CA SER A 588 3.40 23.59 15.87
C SER A 588 2.87 23.90 17.28
N GLY A 589 1.96 23.06 17.78
CA GLY A 589 1.41 23.06 19.14
C GLY A 589 1.18 21.63 19.63
N LEU A 590 0.54 21.47 20.79
CA LEU A 590 0.16 20.15 21.30
C LEU A 590 -1.18 19.74 20.70
N VAL A 591 -1.23 18.58 20.06
CA VAL A 591 -2.45 17.98 19.51
C VAL A 591 -2.84 16.76 20.32
N GLY A 592 -4.08 16.74 20.82
CA GLY A 592 -4.73 15.56 21.37
C GLY A 592 -5.84 15.10 20.44
N LEU A 593 -5.88 13.80 20.12
CA LEU A 593 -6.90 13.21 19.28
C LEU A 593 -7.38 11.89 19.89
N THR A 594 -8.69 11.69 19.98
CA THR A 594 -9.27 10.35 20.09
C THR A 594 -10.27 10.17 18.97
N ALA A 595 -10.30 8.99 18.36
CA ALA A 595 -11.31 8.56 17.41
C ALA A 595 -11.84 7.18 17.80
N LEU A 596 -13.16 6.99 17.76
CA LEU A 596 -13.85 5.76 18.11
C LEU A 596 -14.87 5.44 17.02
N HIS A 597 -14.72 4.28 16.39
CA HIS A 597 -15.80 3.72 15.58
C HIS A 597 -16.87 3.16 16.52
N VAL A 598 -18.06 3.76 16.50
CA VAL A 598 -19.04 3.66 17.59
C VAL A 598 -19.66 2.26 17.67
N GLU A 599 -19.90 1.64 16.53
CA GLU A 599 -20.52 0.31 16.39
C GLU A 599 -19.56 -0.80 16.76
N SER A 600 -18.28 -0.66 16.42
CA SER A 600 -17.28 -1.72 16.63
C SER A 600 -16.48 -1.59 17.91
N GLY A 601 -16.44 -0.40 18.51
CA GLY A 601 -15.61 -0.12 19.68
C GLY A 601 -14.13 0.11 19.36
N ARG A 602 -13.69 0.05 18.10
CA ARG A 602 -12.30 0.32 17.70
C ARG A 602 -11.92 1.76 18.01
N ARG A 603 -10.82 1.95 18.73
CA ARG A 603 -10.38 3.26 19.24
C ARG A 603 -8.94 3.54 18.86
N LEU A 604 -8.69 4.76 18.39
CA LEU A 604 -7.38 5.39 18.31
C LEU A 604 -7.29 6.52 19.33
N ALA A 605 -6.13 6.69 19.97
CA ALA A 605 -5.86 7.84 20.83
C ALA A 605 -4.41 8.33 20.72
N LEU A 606 -4.23 9.62 20.40
CA LEU A 606 -3.01 10.39 20.56
C LEU A 606 -3.21 11.35 21.73
N ARG A 607 -2.43 11.20 22.81
CA ARG A 607 -2.59 11.98 24.06
C ARG A 607 -4.02 11.95 24.61
N GLY A 608 -4.71 10.82 24.46
CA GLY A 608 -6.15 10.71 24.77
C GLY A 608 -6.51 10.96 26.24
N GLY A 609 -5.56 10.81 27.17
CA GLY A 609 -5.72 11.13 28.59
C GLY A 609 -5.23 12.53 28.99
N GLU A 610 -4.61 13.28 28.09
CA GLU A 610 -4.10 14.63 28.39
C GLU A 610 -5.25 15.65 28.37
N ARG A 611 -5.19 16.64 29.27
CA ARG A 611 -6.21 17.70 29.35
C ARG A 611 -5.91 18.85 28.39
N PHE A 612 -6.94 19.29 27.69
CA PHE A 612 -6.92 20.44 26.78
C PHE A 612 -8.01 21.43 27.15
N PRO A 613 -7.76 22.75 27.05
CA PRO A 613 -8.82 23.74 27.15
C PRO A 613 -9.89 23.45 26.11
N MET A 614 -11.15 23.35 26.54
CA MET A 614 -12.24 23.01 25.61
C MET A 614 -12.55 24.16 24.64
N ALA A 615 -12.30 25.41 25.06
CA ALA A 615 -12.90 26.57 24.40
C ALA A 615 -14.40 26.30 24.17
N SER A 616 -15.00 26.73 23.07
CA SER A 616 -16.44 26.54 22.86
C SER A 616 -16.93 25.08 22.72
N THR A 617 -16.09 24.05 22.80
CA THR A 617 -16.58 22.65 22.82
C THR A 617 -17.23 22.25 24.14
N PHE A 618 -17.03 23.01 25.24
CA PHE A 618 -17.73 22.77 26.53
C PHE A 618 -19.25 22.97 26.44
N LYS A 619 -19.74 23.62 25.37
CA LYS A 619 -21.17 23.79 25.11
C LYS A 619 -21.89 22.45 24.90
N VAL A 620 -21.17 21.39 24.51
CA VAL A 620 -21.71 20.02 24.39
C VAL A 620 -22.12 19.46 25.76
N PRO A 621 -21.23 19.37 26.79
CA PRO A 621 -21.64 18.91 28.12
C PRO A 621 -22.70 19.81 28.78
N VAL A 622 -22.71 21.13 28.51
CA VAL A 622 -23.80 22.02 28.98
C VAL A 622 -25.14 21.61 28.39
N ALA A 623 -25.21 21.39 27.07
CA ALA A 623 -26.42 20.90 26.41
C ALA A 623 -26.87 19.54 26.97
N VAL A 624 -25.93 18.66 27.30
CA VAL A 624 -26.24 17.34 27.87
C VAL A 624 -26.89 17.45 29.25
N GLU A 625 -26.39 18.29 30.16
CA GLU A 625 -27.06 18.46 31.46
C GLU A 625 -28.40 19.21 31.33
N LEU A 626 -28.46 20.25 30.49
CA LEU A 626 -29.71 20.96 30.22
C LEU A 626 -30.81 20.02 29.71
N LEU A 627 -30.50 19.18 28.72
CA LEU A 627 -31.49 18.26 28.15
C LEU A 627 -31.88 17.14 29.12
N ARG A 628 -31.00 16.75 30.06
CA ARG A 628 -31.38 15.85 31.16
C ARG A 628 -32.45 16.48 32.04
N ARG A 629 -32.29 17.77 32.37
CA ARG A 629 -33.28 18.55 33.13
C ARG A 629 -34.59 18.70 32.39
N VAL A 630 -34.54 18.87 31.07
CA VAL A 630 -35.73 18.86 30.21
C VAL A 630 -36.44 17.51 30.28
N ASP A 631 -35.72 16.40 30.14
CA ASP A 631 -36.31 15.07 30.22
C ASP A 631 -36.95 14.77 31.58
N ALA A 632 -36.38 15.33 32.65
CA ALA A 632 -36.89 15.25 34.02
C ALA A 632 -38.05 16.23 34.30
N GLY A 633 -38.39 17.13 33.36
CA GLY A 633 -39.42 18.15 33.54
C GLY A 633 -39.00 19.31 34.45
N GLU A 634 -37.71 19.42 34.79
CA GLU A 634 -37.15 20.51 35.61
C GLU A 634 -37.04 21.83 34.83
N VAL A 635 -36.91 21.74 33.50
CA VAL A 635 -36.81 22.87 32.55
C VAL A 635 -37.68 22.56 31.33
N SER A 636 -38.34 23.56 30.73
CA SER A 636 -39.06 23.38 29.46
C SER A 636 -38.28 23.98 28.30
N LEU A 637 -38.26 23.30 27.14
CA LEU A 637 -37.69 23.86 25.91
C LEU A 637 -38.44 25.13 25.45
N ASP A 638 -39.72 25.24 25.80
CA ASP A 638 -40.57 26.39 25.47
C ASP A 638 -40.52 27.50 26.53
N GLU A 639 -39.76 27.30 27.61
CA GLU A 639 -39.57 28.33 28.63
C GLU A 639 -38.90 29.56 28.00
N MET A 640 -39.56 30.71 28.14
CA MET A 640 -39.07 31.97 27.59
C MET A 640 -38.11 32.66 28.56
N VAL A 641 -36.89 32.91 28.10
CA VAL A 641 -35.86 33.64 28.83
C VAL A 641 -35.75 35.04 28.26
N THR A 642 -36.08 36.04 29.08
CA THR A 642 -35.92 37.45 28.71
C THR A 642 -34.45 37.86 28.76
N LEU A 643 -33.90 38.27 27.62
CA LEU A 643 -32.54 38.79 27.52
C LEU A 643 -32.44 40.14 28.23
N ARG A 644 -31.47 40.26 29.14
CA ARG A 644 -31.13 41.50 29.85
C ARG A 644 -29.73 41.96 29.45
N PRO A 645 -29.40 43.25 29.59
CA PRO A 645 -28.05 43.76 29.29
C PRO A 645 -26.92 42.96 29.99
N ARG A 646 -27.15 42.53 31.24
CA ARG A 646 -26.23 41.68 32.01
C ARG A 646 -25.90 40.32 31.36
N ASN A 647 -26.73 39.85 30.42
CA ASN A 647 -26.55 38.57 29.74
C ASN A 647 -25.70 38.69 28.47
N LEU A 648 -25.28 39.91 28.10
CA LEU A 648 -24.55 40.14 26.85
C LEU A 648 -23.07 39.85 27.03
N HIS A 649 -22.53 38.88 26.30
CA HIS A 649 -21.14 38.46 26.45
C HIS A 649 -20.35 38.79 25.17
N PRO A 650 -19.06 39.11 25.31
CA PRO A 650 -18.17 39.38 24.19
C PRO A 650 -17.83 38.08 23.45
N GLY A 651 -17.29 38.21 22.24
CA GLY A 651 -16.84 37.08 21.43
C GLY A 651 -17.90 36.63 20.42
N SER A 652 -18.13 35.33 20.31
CA SER A 652 -18.99 34.74 19.28
C SER A 652 -20.47 34.84 19.64
N GLY A 653 -21.31 35.08 18.63
CA GLY A 653 -22.77 35.09 18.78
C GLY A 653 -23.45 36.26 18.09
N THR A 654 -24.77 36.22 18.04
CA THR A 654 -25.64 37.29 17.52
C THR A 654 -26.47 37.94 18.61
N VAL A 655 -26.65 37.30 19.78
CA VAL A 655 -27.49 37.82 20.88
C VAL A 655 -27.06 39.22 21.32
N THR A 656 -25.75 39.48 21.42
CA THR A 656 -25.21 40.81 21.73
C THR A 656 -25.62 41.88 20.71
N GLY A 657 -25.86 41.51 19.45
CA GLY A 657 -26.31 42.43 18.40
C GLY A 657 -27.84 42.55 18.26
N LEU A 658 -28.62 41.66 18.89
CA LEU A 658 -30.08 41.63 18.75
C LEU A 658 -30.82 42.64 19.65
N LEU A 659 -30.17 43.21 20.66
CA LEU A 659 -30.79 44.17 21.59
C LEU A 659 -30.56 45.64 21.17
N ASN A 660 -31.38 46.15 20.22
CA ASN A 660 -31.50 47.60 19.95
C ASN A 660 -32.84 48.23 20.43
N LYS A 661 -33.62 47.50 21.26
CA LYS A 661 -34.86 47.86 22.03
C LYS A 661 -36.23 47.49 21.40
N PRO A 662 -37.27 47.19 22.24
CA PRO A 662 -37.25 46.73 23.63
C PRO A 662 -37.46 45.21 23.76
N GLY A 663 -36.78 44.60 24.74
CA GLY A 663 -37.02 43.27 25.32
C GLY A 663 -37.21 42.10 24.33
N VAL A 664 -36.14 41.37 24.02
CA VAL A 664 -36.24 40.09 23.31
C VAL A 664 -36.27 38.96 24.33
N SER A 665 -37.31 38.12 24.28
CA SER A 665 -37.33 36.83 24.98
C SER A 665 -37.12 35.72 23.97
N LEU A 666 -36.25 34.78 24.30
CA LEU A 666 -35.97 33.60 23.47
C LEU A 666 -36.33 32.35 24.28
N SER A 667 -36.90 31.35 23.60
CA SER A 667 -37.12 30.05 24.25
C SER A 667 -35.79 29.38 24.58
N ILE A 668 -35.77 28.48 25.57
CA ILE A 668 -34.61 27.62 25.84
C ILE A 668 -34.17 26.88 24.57
N ARG A 669 -35.12 26.45 23.73
CA ARG A 669 -34.82 25.86 22.41
C ARG A 669 -34.07 26.83 21.50
N ASN A 670 -34.51 28.08 21.38
CA ASN A 670 -33.80 29.06 20.54
C ASN A 670 -32.41 29.37 21.07
N LEU A 671 -32.24 29.47 22.39
CA LEU A 671 -30.93 29.64 22.99
C LEU A 671 -30.02 28.44 22.74
N LEU A 672 -30.57 27.22 22.77
CA LEU A 672 -29.82 25.98 22.51
C LEU A 672 -29.32 25.93 21.07
N GLU A 673 -30.17 26.31 20.11
CA GLU A 673 -29.81 26.49 18.71
C GLU A 673 -28.67 27.52 18.56
N LEU A 674 -28.81 28.71 19.15
CA LEU A 674 -27.78 29.75 19.05
C LEU A 674 -26.44 29.32 19.68
N MET A 675 -26.48 28.66 20.84
CA MET A 675 -25.31 28.14 21.52
C MET A 675 -24.54 27.13 20.66
N LEU A 676 -25.23 26.23 19.97
CA LEU A 676 -24.59 25.14 19.24
C LEU A 676 -24.31 25.47 17.77
N LEU A 677 -25.22 26.18 17.07
CA LEU A 677 -25.09 26.51 15.65
C LEU A 677 -23.97 27.50 15.37
N ILE A 678 -23.99 28.62 16.08
CA ILE A 678 -23.11 29.77 15.84
C ILE A 678 -22.22 30.09 17.05
N SER A 679 -22.21 29.20 18.05
CA SER A 679 -21.35 29.29 19.23
C SER A 679 -21.63 30.51 20.12
N ASP A 680 -22.89 30.95 20.21
CA ASP A 680 -23.26 32.19 20.92
C ASP A 680 -22.92 32.13 22.42
N ASN A 681 -22.07 33.05 22.89
CA ASN A 681 -21.56 33.09 24.25
C ASN A 681 -22.63 33.52 25.27
N SER A 682 -23.52 34.44 24.91
CA SER A 682 -24.64 34.89 25.75
C SER A 682 -25.65 33.80 25.99
N ALA A 683 -26.04 33.10 24.91
CA ALA A 683 -26.93 31.95 25.01
C ALA A 683 -26.32 30.87 25.90
N THR A 684 -25.00 30.69 25.86
CA THR A 684 -24.30 29.68 26.65
C THR A 684 -24.41 29.90 28.14
N ASP A 685 -24.13 31.11 28.63
CA ASP A 685 -24.15 31.38 30.06
C ASP A 685 -25.57 31.39 30.62
N LEU A 686 -26.54 31.86 29.82
CA LEU A 686 -27.97 31.70 30.14
C LEU A 686 -28.37 30.23 30.28
N LEU A 687 -27.94 29.38 29.34
CA LEU A 687 -28.24 27.95 29.41
C LEU A 687 -27.45 27.23 30.49
N LEU A 688 -26.24 27.69 30.81
CA LEU A 688 -25.45 27.18 31.93
C LEU A 688 -26.17 27.42 33.26
N GLU A 689 -26.75 28.61 33.46
CA GLU A 689 -27.59 28.91 34.62
C GLU A 689 -28.77 27.94 34.72
N ARG A 690 -29.46 27.69 33.59
CA ARG A 690 -30.61 26.76 33.51
C ARG A 690 -30.22 25.30 33.70
N ALA A 691 -29.00 24.93 33.33
CA ALA A 691 -28.41 23.63 33.63
C ALA A 691 -28.03 23.46 35.12
N GLY A 692 -28.20 24.48 35.96
CA GLY A 692 -27.82 24.43 37.38
C GLY A 692 -26.39 24.90 37.65
N GLY A 693 -25.76 25.58 36.69
CA GLY A 693 -24.41 26.12 36.78
C GLY A 693 -23.30 25.13 36.40
N ALA A 694 -22.07 25.63 36.38
CA ALA A 694 -20.87 24.86 36.00
C ALA A 694 -20.65 23.61 36.87
N ALA A 695 -20.93 23.71 38.17
CA ALA A 695 -20.83 22.59 39.10
C ALA A 695 -21.78 21.46 38.73
N ALA A 696 -23.04 21.74 38.41
CA ALA A 696 -24.02 20.73 38.01
C ALA A 696 -23.58 20.00 36.72
N VAL A 697 -23.03 20.73 35.75
CA VAL A 697 -22.49 20.15 34.51
C VAL A 697 -21.31 19.22 34.81
N THR A 698 -20.36 19.64 35.65
CA THR A 698 -19.21 18.80 36.02
C THR A 698 -19.64 17.56 36.79
N GLU A 699 -20.54 17.70 37.77
CA GLU A 699 -21.06 16.55 38.53
C GLU A 699 -21.83 15.58 37.63
N ARG A 700 -22.55 16.09 36.62
CA ARG A 700 -23.18 15.25 35.60
C ARG A 700 -22.13 14.47 34.81
N MET A 701 -21.04 15.10 34.38
CA MET A 701 -19.97 14.40 33.65
C MET A 701 -19.35 13.29 34.51
N LYS A 702 -19.05 13.56 35.78
CA LYS A 702 -18.57 12.53 36.74
C LYS A 702 -19.57 11.39 36.92
N ALA A 703 -20.86 11.69 37.08
CA ALA A 703 -21.91 10.69 37.21
C ALA A 703 -22.03 9.78 35.96
N LEU A 704 -21.58 10.26 34.79
CA LEU A 704 -21.52 9.49 33.55
C LEU A 704 -20.20 8.73 33.35
N GLY A 705 -19.27 8.82 34.31
CA GLY A 705 -17.92 8.24 34.24
C GLY A 705 -16.95 9.01 33.33
N LEU A 706 -17.17 10.32 33.17
CA LEU A 706 -16.41 11.19 32.26
C LEU A 706 -15.54 12.20 33.01
N ASP A 707 -14.73 11.72 33.96
CA ASP A 707 -13.90 12.55 34.85
C ASP A 707 -12.88 13.43 34.11
N GLY A 708 -12.59 13.12 32.85
CA GLY A 708 -11.74 13.94 32.00
C GLY A 708 -12.37 15.26 31.57
N ILE A 709 -13.68 15.48 31.74
CA ILE A 709 -14.38 16.72 31.38
C ILE A 709 -14.71 17.55 32.63
N SER A 710 -14.27 18.80 32.67
CA SER A 710 -14.62 19.76 33.72
C SER A 710 -15.15 21.06 33.11
N VAL A 711 -16.26 21.57 33.63
CA VAL A 711 -16.77 22.91 33.37
C VAL A 711 -16.78 23.65 34.69
N SER A 712 -16.01 24.71 34.79
CA SER A 712 -15.69 25.39 36.05
C SER A 712 -16.14 26.84 36.08
N ARG A 713 -16.26 27.48 34.91
CA ARG A 713 -16.56 28.92 34.81
C ARG A 713 -17.62 29.20 33.73
N PRO A 714 -18.42 30.27 33.89
CA PRO A 714 -19.14 30.88 32.78
C PRO A 714 -18.19 31.38 31.69
N THR A 715 -18.73 31.52 30.48
CA THR A 715 -18.01 31.98 29.28
C THR A 715 -17.38 33.34 29.50
N LEU A 716 -18.08 34.27 30.16
CA LEU A 716 -17.54 35.60 30.44
C LEU A 716 -16.27 35.54 31.30
N ASN A 717 -16.29 34.76 32.38
CA ASN A 717 -15.14 34.57 33.26
C ASN A 717 -13.99 33.86 32.53
N LEU A 718 -14.30 32.88 31.70
CA LEU A 718 -13.31 32.19 30.87
C LEU A 718 -12.58 33.18 29.94
N ILE A 719 -13.31 34.07 29.27
CA ILE A 719 -12.75 35.11 28.39
C ILE A 719 -11.96 36.14 29.21
N ALA A 720 -12.46 36.55 30.38
CA ALA A 720 -11.77 37.49 31.26
C ALA A 720 -10.42 36.93 31.73
N ASP A 721 -10.39 35.67 32.16
CA ASP A 721 -9.16 34.97 32.58
C ASP A 721 -8.17 34.81 31.41
N TRP A 722 -8.65 34.51 30.21
CA TRP A 722 -7.81 34.42 29.01
C TRP A 722 -7.14 35.75 28.64
N ILE A 723 -7.87 36.85 28.78
CA ILE A 723 -7.39 38.19 28.42
C ILE A 723 -6.58 38.82 29.57
N GLY A 724 -6.81 38.41 30.81
CA GLY A 724 -6.19 39.02 32.00
C GLY A 724 -7.01 40.15 32.61
N VAL A 725 -8.31 40.23 32.32
CA VAL A 725 -9.23 41.16 32.99
C VAL A 725 -9.47 40.64 34.41
N LYS A 726 -8.95 41.35 35.41
CA LYS A 726 -9.10 40.98 36.83
C LYS A 726 -10.30 41.69 37.45
N GLY A 727 -11.08 40.97 38.24
CA GLY A 727 -12.18 41.54 39.02
C GLY A 727 -13.35 42.01 38.15
N LEU A 728 -14.06 41.07 37.53
CA LEU A 728 -15.30 41.39 36.83
C LEU A 728 -16.29 42.07 37.81
N PRO A 729 -16.97 43.14 37.37
CA PRO A 729 -17.92 43.85 38.20
C PRO A 729 -19.14 42.95 38.51
N PRO A 730 -19.93 43.28 39.55
CA PRO A 730 -21.20 42.62 39.79
C PRO A 730 -22.11 42.68 38.56
N ASP A 731 -22.97 41.67 38.38
CA ASP A 731 -23.89 41.57 37.25
C ASP A 731 -24.81 42.79 37.06
N SER A 732 -25.04 43.58 38.12
CA SER A 732 -25.83 44.83 38.05
C SER A 732 -25.19 45.91 37.20
N ASP A 733 -23.86 45.90 37.09
CA ASP A 733 -23.07 46.97 36.50
C ASP A 733 -22.54 46.59 35.12
N TRP A 734 -22.82 45.36 34.67
CA TRP A 734 -22.31 44.81 33.43
C TRP A 734 -22.94 45.44 32.18
N SER A 735 -22.08 45.79 31.21
CA SER A 735 -22.47 46.18 29.84
C SER A 735 -21.37 45.84 28.83
N PRO A 736 -21.71 45.66 27.54
CA PRO A 736 -20.71 45.51 26.46
C PRO A 736 -19.71 46.68 26.39
N GLU A 737 -20.15 47.90 26.70
CA GLU A 737 -19.30 49.09 26.77
C GLU A 737 -18.28 49.00 27.91
N LEU A 738 -18.72 48.53 29.08
CA LEU A 738 -17.82 48.30 30.22
C LEU A 738 -16.78 47.23 29.90
N TRP A 739 -17.19 46.14 29.25
CA TRP A 739 -16.25 45.12 28.77
C TRP A 739 -15.17 45.71 27.85
N ARG A 740 -15.56 46.56 26.89
CA ARG A 740 -14.61 47.21 25.97
C ARG A 740 -13.56 48.02 26.74
N ARG A 741 -14.00 48.78 27.74
CA ARG A 741 -13.09 49.55 28.62
C ARG A 741 -12.16 48.66 29.42
N LEU A 742 -12.68 47.60 30.03
CA LEU A 742 -11.88 46.64 30.80
C LEU A 742 -10.85 45.94 29.92
N PHE A 743 -11.23 45.54 28.70
CA PHE A 743 -10.34 44.94 27.72
C PHE A 743 -9.23 45.88 27.28
N GLU A 744 -9.57 47.12 26.93
CA GLU A 744 -8.61 48.16 26.50
C GLU A 744 -7.62 48.53 27.61
N ALA A 745 -8.05 48.43 28.87
CA ALA A 745 -7.23 48.73 30.04
C ALA A 745 -6.16 47.66 30.35
N VAL A 746 -6.26 46.44 29.80
CA VAL A 746 -5.24 45.40 30.04
C VAL A 746 -4.02 45.63 29.12
N PRO A 747 -2.80 45.84 29.66
CA PRO A 747 -1.60 45.96 28.84
C PRO A 747 -1.36 44.73 27.96
N GLU A 748 -0.76 44.90 26.78
CA GLU A 748 -0.50 43.79 25.85
C GLU A 748 0.37 42.68 26.46
N ALA A 749 1.36 43.04 27.27
CA ALA A 749 2.21 42.09 27.98
C ALA A 749 1.40 41.23 28.95
N ASP A 750 0.44 41.83 29.68
CA ASP A 750 -0.45 41.13 30.60
C ASP A 750 -1.43 40.22 29.85
N ARG A 751 -1.94 40.66 28.68
CA ARG A 751 -2.77 39.80 27.81
C ARG A 751 -2.01 38.57 27.33
N LYS A 752 -0.74 38.73 26.93
CA LYS A 752 0.11 37.61 26.51
C LYS A 752 0.41 36.66 27.67
N ALA A 753 0.67 37.19 28.86
CA ALA A 753 0.90 36.40 30.06
C ALA A 753 -0.37 35.62 30.49
N ALA A 754 -1.54 36.27 30.45
CA ALA A 754 -2.82 35.66 30.74
C ALA A 754 -3.17 34.54 29.75
N ALA A 755 -2.97 34.76 28.44
CA ALA A 755 -3.18 33.73 27.43
C ALA A 755 -2.27 32.50 27.63
N ALA A 756 -1.01 32.70 28.02
CA ALA A 756 -0.09 31.62 28.33
C ALA A 756 -0.45 30.87 29.63
N ALA A 757 -1.01 31.58 30.62
CA ALA A 757 -1.52 30.97 31.85
C ALA A 757 -2.79 30.16 31.60
N PHE A 758 -3.68 30.67 30.74
CA PHE A 758 -4.93 30.02 30.36
C PHE A 758 -4.70 28.63 29.74
N ASP A 759 -3.71 28.49 28.87
CA ASP A 759 -3.34 27.20 28.25
C ASP A 759 -2.91 26.12 29.26
N LYS A 760 -2.52 26.52 30.48
CA LYS A 760 -2.08 25.64 31.57
C LYS A 760 -3.12 25.49 32.68
N ASP A 761 -4.23 26.21 32.61
CA ASP A 761 -5.29 26.16 33.61
C ASP A 761 -6.00 24.80 33.56
N PRO A 762 -6.05 24.03 34.66
CA PRO A 762 -6.72 22.72 34.65
C PRO A 762 -8.25 22.83 34.58
N ARG A 763 -8.82 24.01 34.80
CA ARG A 763 -10.26 24.28 34.74
C ARG A 763 -10.75 24.37 33.29
N ASP A 764 -12.01 24.01 33.04
CA ASP A 764 -12.65 24.09 31.71
C ASP A 764 -11.93 23.24 30.63
N THR A 765 -11.44 22.07 31.06
CA THR A 765 -10.67 21.16 30.21
C THR A 765 -11.41 19.87 29.91
N ALA A 766 -11.08 19.25 28.79
CA ALA A 766 -11.47 17.89 28.45
C ALA A 766 -10.25 17.04 28.11
N THR A 767 -10.32 15.74 28.38
CA THR A 767 -9.44 14.77 27.69
C THR A 767 -10.10 14.33 26.39
N PRO A 768 -9.32 14.08 25.31
CA PRO A 768 -9.89 13.57 24.05
C PRO A 768 -10.70 12.29 24.26
N ASN A 769 -10.26 11.39 25.14
CA ASN A 769 -11.00 10.16 25.48
C ASN A 769 -12.38 10.45 26.06
N SER A 770 -12.47 11.27 27.11
CA SER A 770 -13.77 11.52 27.77
C SER A 770 -14.73 12.27 26.84
N MET A 771 -14.23 13.15 25.97
CA MET A 771 -15.07 13.83 25.00
C MET A 771 -15.62 12.87 23.94
N VAL A 772 -14.81 11.95 23.43
CA VAL A 772 -15.28 10.91 22.50
C VAL A 772 -16.29 9.97 23.16
N ASP A 773 -16.09 9.62 24.43
CA ASP A 773 -17.03 8.80 25.19
C ASP A 773 -18.37 9.51 25.40
N LEU A 774 -18.36 10.82 25.65
CA LEU A 774 -19.57 11.64 25.68
C LEU A 774 -20.30 11.61 24.32
N LEU A 775 -19.58 11.85 23.22
CA LEU A 775 -20.12 11.84 21.86
C LEU A 775 -20.71 10.47 21.49
N ALA A 776 -20.05 9.38 21.85
CA ALA A 776 -20.55 8.04 21.61
C ALA A 776 -21.85 7.76 22.38
N LYS A 777 -21.96 8.22 23.64
CA LYS A 777 -23.20 8.12 24.43
C LYS A 777 -24.33 8.98 23.85
N ILE A 778 -24.02 10.17 23.33
CA ILE A 778 -24.97 11.03 22.61
C ILE A 778 -25.48 10.31 21.35
N HIS A 779 -24.57 9.77 20.53
CA HIS A 779 -24.93 9.04 19.30
C HIS A 779 -25.79 7.82 19.58
N LYS A 780 -25.45 7.03 20.61
CA LYS A 780 -26.21 5.86 21.05
C LYS A 780 -27.55 6.23 21.72
N LYS A 781 -27.87 7.53 21.82
CA LYS A 781 -29.09 8.07 22.45
C LYS A 781 -29.32 7.51 23.86
N SER A 782 -28.24 7.27 24.60
CA SER A 782 -28.29 6.63 25.92
C SER A 782 -28.33 7.62 27.09
N LEU A 783 -28.30 8.93 26.80
CA LEU A 783 -28.23 9.99 27.83
C LEU A 783 -29.57 10.67 28.08
N HIS A 784 -30.48 10.62 27.10
CA HIS A 784 -31.69 11.41 27.01
C HIS A 784 -32.82 10.61 26.36
N LYS A 785 -34.04 11.12 26.43
CA LYS A 785 -35.16 10.62 25.62
C LYS A 785 -34.84 10.73 24.12
N PRO A 786 -35.39 9.87 23.26
CA PRO A 786 -35.07 9.86 21.83
C PRO A 786 -35.22 11.23 21.14
N GLU A 787 -36.24 12.00 21.52
CA GLU A 787 -36.57 13.30 20.92
C GLU A 787 -35.55 14.38 21.28
N THR A 788 -35.10 14.41 22.54
CA THR A 788 -34.10 15.37 23.03
C THR A 788 -32.69 14.99 22.58
N ALA A 789 -32.38 13.70 22.50
CA ALA A 789 -31.14 13.21 21.89
C ALA A 789 -31.04 13.58 20.39
N GLU A 790 -32.13 13.40 19.64
CA GLU A 790 -32.18 13.78 18.23
C GLU A 790 -32.10 15.29 18.03
N LEU A 791 -32.76 16.07 18.89
CA LEU A 791 -32.64 17.53 18.87
C LEU A 791 -31.17 17.97 18.99
N LEU A 792 -30.41 17.41 19.93
CA LEU A 792 -28.99 17.73 20.10
C LEU A 792 -28.17 17.39 18.84
N LEU A 793 -28.32 16.16 18.32
CA LEU A 793 -27.61 15.71 17.12
C LEU A 793 -27.97 16.55 15.89
N ASP A 794 -29.23 16.93 15.74
CA ASP A 794 -29.71 17.76 14.64
C ASP A 794 -29.05 19.13 14.63
N ILE A 795 -29.03 19.80 15.78
CA ILE A 795 -28.40 21.10 15.90
C ILE A 795 -26.90 20.99 15.62
N MET A 796 -26.23 19.94 16.12
CA MET A 796 -24.80 19.71 15.85
C MET A 796 -24.50 19.44 14.37
N ARG A 797 -25.38 18.78 13.61
CA ARG A 797 -25.23 18.61 12.15
C ARG A 797 -25.32 19.92 11.40
N ARG A 798 -26.13 20.86 11.91
CA ARG A 798 -26.34 22.19 11.35
C ARG A 798 -25.34 23.25 11.84
N CYS A 799 -24.39 22.87 12.69
CA CYS A 799 -23.33 23.77 13.16
C CYS A 799 -22.63 24.45 11.99
N GLN A 800 -22.49 25.78 12.06
CA GLN A 800 -22.02 26.65 10.97
C GLN A 800 -20.57 27.12 11.16
N THR A 801 -19.95 26.72 12.27
CA THR A 801 -18.59 27.14 12.63
C THR A 801 -17.56 26.10 12.19
N GLY A 802 -16.37 26.56 11.77
CA GLY A 802 -15.22 25.70 11.46
C GLY A 802 -15.43 24.71 10.32
N GLU A 803 -16.07 25.15 9.23
CA GLU A 803 -16.23 24.35 7.99
C GLU A 803 -14.90 23.82 7.43
N LEU A 804 -13.77 24.49 7.73
CA LEU A 804 -12.42 24.07 7.33
C LEU A 804 -11.75 23.07 8.30
N ARG A 805 -12.47 22.52 9.28
CA ARG A 805 -11.95 21.58 10.30
C ARG A 805 -12.38 20.15 9.99
N LEU A 806 -13.14 19.47 10.87
CA LEU A 806 -13.48 18.06 10.66
C LEU A 806 -14.14 17.81 9.29
N LYS A 807 -14.95 18.75 8.81
CA LYS A 807 -15.61 18.70 7.49
C LYS A 807 -14.68 19.05 6.32
N GLY A 808 -13.61 19.80 6.54
CA GLY A 808 -12.93 20.60 5.51
C GLY A 808 -12.28 19.82 4.37
N LEU A 809 -11.88 18.56 4.61
CA LEU A 809 -11.28 17.67 3.61
C LEU A 809 -12.10 16.40 3.36
N LEU A 810 -13.29 16.27 3.96
CA LEU A 810 -14.16 15.13 3.74
C LEU A 810 -14.86 15.23 2.38
N PRO A 811 -15.33 14.09 1.82
CA PRO A 811 -16.14 14.12 0.60
C PRO A 811 -17.35 15.06 0.70
N ASN A 812 -17.75 15.64 -0.43
CA ASN A 812 -18.94 16.47 -0.51
C ASN A 812 -20.18 15.67 -0.09
N GLY A 813 -20.99 16.24 0.81
CA GLY A 813 -22.17 15.58 1.36
C GLY A 813 -21.91 14.71 2.59
N SER A 814 -20.67 14.62 3.08
CA SER A 814 -20.38 13.96 4.36
C SER A 814 -21.15 14.61 5.51
N VAL A 815 -21.86 13.79 6.29
CA VAL A 815 -22.66 14.25 7.43
C VAL A 815 -21.80 14.22 8.69
N VAL A 816 -21.55 15.40 9.26
CA VAL A 816 -20.78 15.56 10.49
C VAL A 816 -21.59 16.35 11.51
N ALA A 817 -21.93 15.72 12.64
CA ALA A 817 -22.53 16.38 13.79
C ALA A 817 -21.41 16.85 14.72
N HIS A 818 -21.03 18.13 14.69
CA HIS A 818 -19.86 18.62 15.43
C HIS A 818 -20.09 19.92 16.21
N LYS A 819 -19.16 20.22 17.10
CA LYS A 819 -19.02 21.52 17.75
C LYS A 819 -17.54 21.93 17.76
N THR A 820 -17.31 23.16 17.32
CA THR A 820 -15.96 23.75 17.29
C THR A 820 -15.67 24.61 18.51
N GLY A 821 -14.38 24.81 18.80
CA GLY A 821 -13.91 25.74 19.82
C GLY A 821 -12.63 26.44 19.41
N THR A 822 -12.54 27.76 19.63
CA THR A 822 -11.31 28.54 19.40
C THR A 822 -11.18 29.62 20.45
N ILE A 823 -10.00 29.72 21.04
CA ILE A 823 -9.59 30.82 21.92
C ILE A 823 -8.07 30.90 21.91
N GLY A 824 -7.50 32.05 21.50
CA GLY A 824 -6.05 32.24 21.39
C GLY A 824 -5.32 31.11 20.63
N GLY A 825 -4.35 30.47 21.30
CA GLY A 825 -3.56 29.33 20.80
C GLY A 825 -4.33 28.01 20.71
N THR A 826 -5.57 27.96 21.21
CA THR A 826 -6.43 26.77 21.19
C THR A 826 -7.34 26.73 19.96
N THR A 827 -7.41 25.59 19.25
CA THR A 827 -8.32 25.33 18.12
C THR A 827 -8.77 23.88 18.16
N ASN A 828 -10.07 23.66 18.33
CA ASN A 828 -10.66 22.36 18.61
C ASN A 828 -11.83 22.09 17.67
N ASP A 829 -12.10 20.81 17.42
CA ASP A 829 -13.32 20.34 16.80
C ASP A 829 -13.64 18.92 17.28
N VAL A 830 -14.89 18.70 17.69
CA VAL A 830 -15.35 17.43 18.27
C VAL A 830 -16.71 17.08 17.69
N GLY A 831 -16.91 15.83 17.28
CA GLY A 831 -18.14 15.45 16.60
C GLY A 831 -18.25 13.99 16.23
N ILE A 832 -19.33 13.67 15.53
CA ILE A 832 -19.65 12.34 15.00
C ILE A 832 -19.74 12.44 13.48
N MET A 833 -18.91 11.67 12.78
CA MET A 833 -18.94 11.51 11.33
C MET A 833 -19.79 10.30 10.98
N THR A 834 -20.71 10.46 10.03
CA THR A 834 -21.46 9.34 9.44
C THR A 834 -20.70 8.82 8.23
N LEU A 835 -20.32 7.55 8.25
CA LEU A 835 -19.63 6.92 7.12
C LEU A 835 -20.66 6.43 6.08
N PRO A 836 -20.36 6.54 4.77
CA PRO A 836 -21.28 6.12 3.72
C PRO A 836 -21.48 4.60 3.68
N GLN A 837 -22.47 4.15 2.91
CA GLN A 837 -22.73 2.73 2.61
C GLN A 837 -23.00 1.85 3.85
N GLY A 838 -23.46 2.44 4.95
CA GLY A 838 -23.74 1.71 6.18
C GLY A 838 -22.49 1.31 6.96
N ALA A 839 -21.34 1.92 6.68
CA ALA A 839 -20.06 1.63 7.34
C ALA A 839 -19.97 2.14 8.79
N GLY A 840 -21.05 2.64 9.38
CA GLY A 840 -21.12 3.06 10.78
C GLY A 840 -20.76 4.52 11.02
N HIS A 841 -20.39 4.85 12.25
CA HIS A 841 -20.12 6.20 12.71
C HIS A 841 -18.80 6.30 13.45
N VAL A 842 -18.12 7.43 13.30
CA VAL A 842 -16.88 7.72 14.01
C VAL A 842 -17.08 8.92 14.92
N ALA A 843 -17.03 8.71 16.24
CA ALA A 843 -16.90 9.78 17.21
C ALA A 843 -15.43 10.21 17.29
N ILE A 844 -15.15 11.50 17.08
CA ILE A 844 -13.80 12.06 17.04
C ILE A 844 -13.73 13.34 17.87
N ALA A 845 -12.64 13.52 18.61
CA ALA A 845 -12.32 14.76 19.27
C ALA A 845 -10.87 15.14 18.97
N VAL A 846 -10.66 16.32 18.37
CA VAL A 846 -9.35 16.88 18.08
C VAL A 846 -9.19 18.19 18.85
N PHE A 847 -8.20 18.24 19.72
CA PHE A 847 -7.84 19.40 20.52
C PHE A 847 -6.44 19.88 20.15
N VAL A 848 -6.28 21.17 19.90
CA VAL A 848 -4.97 21.80 19.68
C VAL A 848 -4.80 22.89 20.71
N LYS A 849 -3.68 22.91 21.46
CA LYS A 849 -3.33 23.99 22.40
C LYS A 849 -1.89 24.47 22.20
N SER A 850 -1.57 25.66 22.68
CA SER A 850 -0.22 26.24 22.65
C SER A 850 0.43 26.30 21.27
N SER A 851 -0.37 26.40 20.21
CA SER A 851 0.13 26.57 18.85
C SER A 851 0.41 28.04 18.56
N THR A 852 1.55 28.30 17.92
CA THR A 852 1.95 29.62 17.42
C THR A 852 1.47 29.90 16.00
N LYS A 853 0.81 28.94 15.35
CA LYS A 853 0.36 29.04 13.96
C LYS A 853 -0.93 29.87 13.82
N PRO A 854 -1.14 30.52 12.66
CA PRO A 854 -2.43 31.11 12.31
C PRO A 854 -3.58 30.10 12.48
N VAL A 855 -4.80 30.59 12.76
CA VAL A 855 -6.00 29.73 12.92
C VAL A 855 -6.19 28.83 11.70
N ALA A 856 -6.11 29.37 10.48
CA ALA A 856 -6.30 28.61 9.25
C ALA A 856 -5.34 27.41 9.08
N GLU A 857 -4.07 27.55 9.51
CA GLU A 857 -3.11 26.43 9.48
C GLU A 857 -3.49 25.34 10.49
N ARG A 858 -3.95 25.73 11.68
CA ARG A 858 -4.44 24.77 12.69
C ARG A 858 -5.70 24.04 12.23
N GLU A 859 -6.60 24.76 11.56
CA GLU A 859 -7.82 24.17 10.98
C GLU A 859 -7.49 23.14 9.90
N LYS A 860 -6.52 23.44 9.03
CA LYS A 860 -6.02 22.49 8.02
C LYS A 860 -5.51 21.20 8.65
N VAL A 861 -4.77 21.27 9.75
CA VAL A 861 -4.29 20.08 10.48
C VAL A 861 -5.46 19.24 10.99
N ILE A 862 -6.48 19.88 11.59
CA ILE A 862 -7.69 19.18 12.05
C ILE A 862 -8.40 18.51 10.87
N ALA A 863 -8.49 19.16 9.71
CA ALA A 863 -9.10 18.58 8.52
C ALA A 863 -8.33 17.37 7.98
N GLN A 864 -7.00 17.44 7.98
CA GLN A 864 -6.14 16.33 7.56
C GLN A 864 -6.27 15.13 8.51
N LEU A 865 -6.27 15.38 9.82
CA LEU A 865 -6.48 14.35 10.84
C LEU A 865 -7.87 13.69 10.71
N SER A 866 -8.91 14.51 10.53
CA SER A 866 -10.28 14.03 10.27
C SER A 866 -10.35 13.14 9.04
N ARG A 867 -9.71 13.57 7.94
CA ARG A 867 -9.69 12.82 6.69
C ARG A 867 -8.99 11.48 6.83
N ALA A 868 -7.84 11.44 7.49
CA ALA A 868 -7.11 10.20 7.76
C ALA A 868 -7.95 9.20 8.57
N VAL A 869 -8.61 9.69 9.63
CA VAL A 869 -9.50 8.87 10.48
C VAL A 869 -10.72 8.38 9.69
N HIS A 870 -11.37 9.26 8.93
CA HIS A 870 -12.53 8.93 8.09
C HIS A 870 -12.20 7.82 7.09
N ASP A 871 -11.13 8.01 6.32
CA ASP A 871 -10.73 7.07 5.26
C ASP A 871 -10.35 5.71 5.85
N PHE A 872 -9.65 5.71 6.98
CA PHE A 872 -9.30 4.47 7.68
C PHE A 872 -10.53 3.64 8.04
N PHE A 873 -11.52 4.24 8.74
CA PHE A 873 -12.70 3.51 9.18
C PHE A 873 -13.67 3.20 8.03
N LEU A 874 -13.69 4.00 6.97
CA LEU A 874 -14.48 3.72 5.77
C LEU A 874 -13.94 2.55 4.95
N PHE A 875 -12.62 2.52 4.68
CA PHE A 875 -12.01 1.51 3.82
C PHE A 875 -11.57 0.25 4.56
N ARG A 876 -11.60 0.27 5.90
CA ARG A 876 -11.45 -0.91 6.76
C ARG A 876 -12.66 -1.06 7.68
N PRO A 877 -13.88 -1.20 7.13
CA PRO A 877 -15.07 -1.35 7.96
C PRO A 877 -14.93 -2.62 8.80
N VAL A 878 -15.37 -2.55 10.05
CA VAL A 878 -15.33 -3.72 10.93
C VAL A 878 -16.42 -4.68 10.48
N LYS A 879 -16.02 -5.92 10.15
CA LYS A 879 -16.97 -7.00 9.90
C LYS A 879 -17.71 -7.39 11.17
#